data_AF-A0AB38MU76-F1
#
_entry.id   AF-A0AB38MU76-F1
#
_cell.length_a   1.000
_cell.length_b   1.000
_cell.length_c   1.000
_cell.angle_alpha   90.00
_cell.angle_beta   90.00
_cell.angle_gamma   90.00
#
_symmetry.space_group_name_H-M   'P 1'
#
loop_
_entity.id
_entity.type
_entity.pdbx_description
1 polymer ?
#
loop_
_entity_poly.entity_id
_entity_poly.type
_entity_poly.pdbx_seq_one_letter_code
_entity_poly.pdbx_strand_id
1 'polypeptide(L)'
;MSDHENPFIDRLSPYIENTTTDTLDHQLDQLKKPHPSSSKSAAQSSRFNISDEISIKVKYQKAVGKAMKLPLKSLRADNNSKVSTSQVHRLGDSKVDSHNLIRAYHYGSILVPRPDESEGGFVEFTSEAGIDFLSTFPASTFKRDMVIGEPSFIYADQSDGSSGLALSSFINALDKNGLIALVRYARTKDEKPYLGLCLPVINGQTEYLQYLRIPFADQMRNYSFPSLERVVTKSGEPLQNHKYLPTDKMCLAMDNFVNSMDLHDTDDKRTWFDINTSYTPAHHRIYQAVIHGASTGSIIKEELPDAHPELKKYLEPPSFAQKRSIDALENCKNEFNLTKPTPKAKYHCRHSKEDVREAQEINIDDLLGKPTTSPRPVDKTIEGDAKKGTDGAFTPDQVWQTLNNLDDPEEVYENNIAEDYNELIREVKEDTQFWSFLRENEGEKLSLITSGEDEHGTSEVTSSQSRNKLTTMFARSFIRQTGRQATRAFSTARASNNSLRNVAFGVGAAAALGATALATKPVHLDAPQSTIAGTEGTFSERSFVMIKPDGVSRQIVGKIISRFEERGYKLVAVKTVTPSKELAKEHYIDLAARPFYPGLVEYITSGTPVVALVWEGKDVIRQGRRMVGATNPLQSDPGSIRGTYAVSVGRNIIHASDSFESATKEIGLHFPDLKVQSKKAEVIKETDNKEETPEVAENDIKAQLAQELSEMNDKKKVDNSAKRFVNHQTDTQCLIYLEVRKPFDPIAIVKAYLNEVIETGKMRTKYIQRLTPISHLSHATEAAFEALCGMICQSHLSKGDEEGKGRKYRIELGKRSHNTLKRDDIIQTVVDSINSPHKIDLSNPDRWVIVEIFKGVAGVSVVSEYDKYRKFNPFSLIEAKNKGEDKRDEL
;
A
#
# COMPACT_ATOMS: atom_id res chain seq x y z
N MET A 1 -8.05 51.43 -39.54
CA MET A 1 -7.03 51.76 -40.56
C MET A 1 -6.57 50.41 -41.12
N SER A 2 -6.73 50.09 -42.39
CA SER A 2 -7.11 50.93 -43.54
C SER A 2 -8.19 50.30 -44.42
N ASP A 3 -9.40 50.87 -44.41
CA ASP A 3 -10.47 50.54 -45.35
C ASP A 3 -10.29 51.36 -46.64
N HIS A 4 -9.29 50.97 -47.43
CA HIS A 4 -9.18 51.38 -48.83
C HIS A 4 -9.66 50.22 -49.71
N GLU A 5 -10.98 50.05 -49.75
CA GLU A 5 -11.66 49.25 -50.76
C GLU A 5 -11.16 49.67 -52.14
N ASN A 6 -10.56 48.74 -52.88
CA ASN A 6 -10.03 49.02 -54.21
C ASN A 6 -11.18 48.83 -55.22
N PRO A 7 -11.73 49.90 -55.83
CA PRO A 7 -12.95 49.80 -56.63
C PRO A 7 -12.80 48.96 -57.90
N PHE A 8 -11.57 48.58 -58.25
CA PHE A 8 -11.27 47.64 -59.33
C PHE A 8 -11.50 46.18 -58.91
N ILE A 9 -11.20 45.83 -57.65
CA ILE A 9 -11.38 44.48 -57.10
C ILE A 9 -12.87 44.18 -56.90
N ASP A 10 -13.64 45.14 -56.38
CA ASP A 10 -15.09 44.96 -56.16
C ASP A 10 -15.86 44.83 -57.48
N ARG A 11 -15.35 45.40 -58.58
CA ARG A 11 -15.88 45.20 -59.94
C ARG A 11 -15.54 43.83 -60.52
N LEU A 12 -14.48 43.17 -60.02
CA LEU A 12 -14.08 41.83 -60.46
C LEU A 12 -14.73 40.71 -59.65
N SER A 13 -15.04 40.95 -58.36
CA SER A 13 -15.60 39.93 -57.48
C SER A 13 -16.88 39.25 -58.01
N PRO A 14 -17.85 39.93 -58.66
CA PRO A 14 -19.02 39.28 -59.25
C PRO A 14 -18.72 38.33 -60.43
N TYR A 15 -17.55 38.45 -61.04
CA TYR A 15 -17.11 37.64 -62.18
C TYR A 15 -16.15 36.51 -61.79
N ILE A 16 -15.76 36.41 -60.51
CA ILE A 16 -14.79 35.44 -60.00
C ILE A 16 -15.33 34.83 -58.70
N GLU A 17 -15.91 33.63 -58.81
CA GLU A 17 -16.38 32.86 -57.65
C GLU A 17 -15.25 32.64 -56.62
N ASN A 18 -15.59 32.79 -55.33
CA ASN A 18 -14.68 32.65 -54.18
C ASN A 18 -13.50 33.65 -54.17
N THR A 19 -13.70 34.88 -54.66
CA THR A 19 -12.75 35.98 -54.40
C THR A 19 -12.69 36.32 -52.91
N THR A 20 -11.49 36.32 -52.34
CA THR A 20 -11.21 36.77 -50.96
C THR A 20 -10.25 37.94 -50.98
N THR A 21 -10.65 39.06 -50.40
CA THR A 21 -9.81 40.25 -50.21
C THR A 21 -9.31 40.31 -48.78
N ASP A 22 -7.99 40.39 -48.61
CA ASP A 22 -7.38 40.50 -47.29
C ASP A 22 -6.16 41.43 -47.34
N THR A 23 -5.86 42.10 -46.22
CA THR A 23 -4.73 43.04 -46.14
C THR A 23 -3.43 42.31 -45.77
N LEU A 24 -2.29 42.81 -46.27
CA LEU A 24 -0.98 42.23 -45.94
C LEU A 24 -0.73 42.25 -44.43
N ASP A 25 -1.14 43.32 -43.74
CA ASP A 25 -0.99 43.43 -42.28
C ASP A 25 -1.86 42.42 -41.53
N HIS A 26 -3.12 42.20 -41.97
CA HIS A 26 -3.95 41.15 -41.38
C HIS A 26 -3.36 39.76 -41.64
N GLN A 27 -2.90 39.46 -42.85
CA GLN A 27 -2.23 38.19 -43.14
C GLN A 27 -0.95 37.99 -42.31
N LEU A 28 -0.13 39.02 -42.14
CA LEU A 28 1.08 38.97 -41.31
C LEU A 28 0.75 38.81 -39.82
N ASP A 29 -0.34 39.40 -39.33
CA ASP A 29 -0.82 39.20 -37.96
C ASP A 29 -1.38 37.78 -37.75
N GLN A 30 -2.14 37.24 -38.73
CA GLN A 30 -2.60 35.86 -38.70
C GLN A 30 -1.44 34.85 -38.75
N LEU A 31 -0.41 35.08 -39.57
CA LEU A 31 0.79 34.23 -39.66
C LEU A 31 1.69 34.27 -38.42
N LYS A 32 1.67 35.37 -37.65
CA LYS A 32 2.39 35.49 -36.37
C LYS A 32 1.66 34.78 -35.24
N LYS A 33 0.32 34.65 -35.34
CA LYS A 33 -0.48 33.95 -34.32
C LYS A 33 -0.14 32.46 -34.31
N PRO A 34 -0.18 31.81 -33.13
CA PRO A 34 -0.09 30.37 -33.07
C PRO A 34 -1.27 29.74 -33.82
N HIS A 35 -1.04 28.71 -34.64
CA HIS A 35 -2.11 27.96 -35.30
C HIS A 35 -2.38 26.62 -34.60
N PRO A 36 -3.66 26.22 -34.43
CA PRO A 36 -3.99 24.92 -33.86
C PRO A 36 -3.72 23.82 -34.91
N SER A 37 -2.98 22.77 -34.54
CA SER A 37 -2.72 21.67 -35.45
C SER A 37 -3.98 20.80 -35.63
N SER A 38 -4.67 20.93 -36.76
CA SER A 38 -5.87 20.16 -37.08
C SER A 38 -5.57 18.71 -37.50
N SER A 39 -4.97 17.92 -36.61
CA SER A 39 -4.78 16.47 -36.84
C SER A 39 -6.08 15.72 -36.55
N LYS A 40 -6.77 15.28 -37.60
CA LYS A 40 -7.93 14.39 -37.47
C LYS A 40 -7.46 13.05 -36.91
N SER A 41 -7.98 12.64 -35.75
CA SER A 41 -7.73 11.31 -35.19
C SER A 41 -8.33 10.25 -36.11
N ALA A 42 -7.61 9.15 -36.35
CA ALA A 42 -8.12 8.06 -37.17
C ALA A 42 -9.33 7.39 -36.49
N ALA A 43 -10.45 7.29 -37.21
CA ALA A 43 -11.63 6.56 -36.77
C ALA A 43 -11.45 5.06 -37.05
N GLN A 44 -11.77 4.21 -36.08
CA GLN A 44 -11.68 2.76 -36.19
C GLN A 44 -13.08 2.16 -36.29
N SER A 45 -13.30 1.29 -37.28
CA SER A 45 -14.52 0.49 -37.39
C SER A 45 -14.63 -0.49 -36.21
N SER A 46 -15.82 -0.57 -35.62
CA SER A 46 -16.17 -1.52 -34.55
C SER A 46 -17.65 -1.91 -34.66
N ARG A 47 -18.11 -2.79 -33.77
CA ARG A 47 -19.53 -3.13 -33.61
C ARG A 47 -19.98 -2.73 -32.21
N PHE A 48 -21.18 -2.17 -32.11
CA PHE A 48 -21.88 -1.89 -30.88
C PHE A 48 -22.95 -2.96 -30.69
N ASN A 49 -22.66 -3.93 -29.84
CA ASN A 49 -23.52 -5.09 -29.59
C ASN A 49 -24.46 -4.76 -28.41
N ILE A 50 -25.76 -4.72 -28.66
CA ILE A 50 -26.81 -4.50 -27.63
C ILE A 50 -27.24 -5.83 -27.01
N SER A 51 -27.30 -6.87 -27.83
CA SER A 51 -27.53 -8.27 -27.47
C SER A 51 -26.85 -9.17 -28.51
N ASP A 52 -26.90 -10.48 -28.32
CA ASP A 52 -26.36 -11.46 -29.29
C ASP A 52 -27.02 -11.37 -30.68
N GLU A 53 -28.24 -10.82 -30.75
CA GLU A 53 -29.01 -10.63 -31.99
C GLU A 53 -28.85 -9.22 -32.59
N ILE A 54 -28.62 -8.19 -31.75
CA ILE A 54 -28.66 -6.78 -32.15
C ILE A 54 -27.25 -6.19 -32.13
N SER A 55 -26.65 -6.06 -33.31
CA SER A 55 -25.32 -5.47 -33.52
C SER A 55 -25.36 -4.31 -34.52
N ILE A 56 -24.87 -3.14 -34.11
CA ILE A 56 -24.85 -1.90 -34.90
C ILE A 56 -23.41 -1.62 -35.37
N LYS A 57 -23.21 -1.24 -36.64
CA LYS A 57 -21.87 -0.84 -37.12
C LYS A 57 -21.56 0.58 -36.69
N VAL A 58 -20.43 0.75 -36.00
CA VAL A 58 -20.02 2.06 -35.45
C VAL A 58 -18.57 2.38 -35.78
N LYS A 59 -18.25 3.68 -35.75
CA LYS A 59 -16.88 4.19 -35.72
C LYS A 59 -16.55 4.64 -34.29
N TYR A 60 -15.42 4.16 -33.78
CA TYR A 60 -14.81 4.66 -32.55
C TYR A 60 -13.68 5.63 -32.92
N GLN A 61 -13.73 6.85 -32.43
CA GLN A 61 -12.73 7.89 -32.72
C GLN A 61 -12.32 8.60 -31.42
N LYS A 62 -11.02 8.86 -31.23
CA LYS A 62 -10.56 9.64 -30.06
C LYS A 62 -11.01 11.10 -30.20
N ALA A 63 -11.66 11.63 -29.16
CA ALA A 63 -12.08 13.03 -29.12
C ALA A 63 -10.89 13.98 -28.89
N VAL A 64 -9.90 13.55 -28.11
CA VAL A 64 -8.66 14.29 -27.87
C VAL A 64 -7.50 13.57 -28.55
N GLY A 65 -6.84 14.24 -29.49
CA GLY A 65 -5.56 13.79 -30.04
C GLY A 65 -4.42 14.08 -29.06
N LYS A 66 -3.52 13.12 -28.83
CA LYS A 66 -2.26 13.41 -28.17
C LYS A 66 -1.40 14.25 -29.11
N ALA A 67 -1.17 15.52 -28.76
CA ALA A 67 -0.16 16.33 -29.44
C ALA A 67 1.19 15.59 -29.39
N MET A 68 1.75 15.30 -30.56
CA MET A 68 2.99 14.54 -30.65
C MET A 68 4.15 15.40 -30.15
N LYS A 69 4.79 14.96 -29.06
CA LYS A 69 6.10 15.50 -28.69
C LYS A 69 7.06 15.27 -29.85
N LEU A 70 7.72 16.33 -30.29
CA LEU A 70 8.81 16.26 -31.28
C LEU A 70 9.83 15.21 -30.80
N PRO A 71 10.11 14.15 -31.59
CA PRO A 71 11.00 13.08 -31.17
C PRO A 71 12.45 13.57 -31.20
N LEU A 72 12.95 13.99 -30.05
CA LEU A 72 14.35 14.38 -29.87
C LEU A 72 15.26 13.17 -30.05
N LYS A 73 16.33 13.32 -30.83
CA LYS A 73 17.33 12.28 -31.09
C LYS A 73 18.61 12.63 -30.34
N SER A 74 19.17 11.66 -29.61
CA SER A 74 20.49 11.81 -29.00
C SER A 74 21.58 11.69 -30.06
N LEU A 75 22.36 12.76 -30.22
CA LEU A 75 23.54 12.82 -31.07
C LEU A 75 24.78 13.04 -30.19
N ARG A 76 25.96 12.66 -30.66
CA ARG A 76 27.21 13.04 -29.98
C ARG A 76 27.52 14.52 -30.24
N ALA A 77 28.03 15.22 -29.24
CA ALA A 77 28.27 16.68 -29.31
C ALA A 77 29.51 17.07 -30.15
N ASP A 78 30.43 16.14 -30.37
CA ASP A 78 31.66 16.31 -31.15
C ASP A 78 31.41 16.36 -32.66
N ASN A 79 30.55 15.47 -33.17
CA ASN A 79 30.37 15.26 -34.62
C ASN A 79 28.91 15.08 -35.07
N ASN A 80 27.92 15.30 -34.18
CA ASN A 80 26.50 15.09 -34.45
C ASN A 80 26.12 13.69 -34.98
N SER A 81 26.98 12.68 -34.78
CA SER A 81 26.68 11.29 -35.17
C SER A 81 25.65 10.64 -34.24
N LYS A 82 24.94 9.63 -34.77
CA LYS A 82 23.96 8.87 -33.99
C LYS A 82 24.65 8.05 -32.90
N VAL A 83 24.17 8.16 -31.66
CA VAL A 83 24.64 7.30 -30.57
C VAL A 83 24.02 5.90 -30.70
N SER A 84 24.85 4.88 -30.92
CA SER A 84 24.44 3.49 -30.70
C SER A 84 24.47 3.17 -29.21
N THR A 85 23.42 2.50 -28.72
CA THR A 85 23.33 2.04 -27.32
C THR A 85 23.12 0.54 -27.32
N SER A 86 24.05 -0.20 -26.75
CA SER A 86 23.90 -1.64 -26.49
C SER A 86 23.56 -1.88 -25.01
N GLN A 87 22.72 -2.87 -24.75
CA GLN A 87 22.47 -3.37 -23.40
C GLN A 87 23.26 -4.66 -23.19
N VAL A 88 23.91 -4.80 -22.05
CA VAL A 88 24.70 -5.98 -21.67
C VAL A 88 24.18 -6.50 -20.35
N HIS A 89 23.72 -7.74 -20.33
CA HIS A 89 23.23 -8.39 -19.12
C HIS A 89 24.40 -9.03 -18.37
N ARG A 90 24.36 -8.98 -17.03
CA ARG A 90 25.38 -9.57 -16.16
C ARG A 90 24.74 -10.25 -14.96
N LEU A 91 25.36 -11.32 -14.49
CA LEU A 91 25.05 -12.01 -13.24
C LEU A 91 26.32 -12.07 -12.41
N GLY A 92 26.42 -11.19 -11.40
CA GLY A 92 27.71 -10.84 -10.81
C GLY A 92 28.61 -10.19 -11.87
N ASP A 93 29.86 -10.61 -11.96
CA ASP A 93 30.82 -10.10 -12.95
C ASP A 93 30.73 -10.80 -14.32
N SER A 94 30.08 -11.96 -14.40
CA SER A 94 29.91 -12.70 -15.65
C SER A 94 28.88 -12.03 -16.56
N LYS A 95 29.24 -11.79 -17.82
CA LYS A 95 28.27 -11.44 -18.87
C LYS A 95 27.38 -12.65 -19.16
N VAL A 96 26.09 -12.40 -19.36
CA VAL A 96 25.10 -13.43 -19.69
C VAL A 96 24.44 -13.07 -21.02
N ASP A 97 24.43 -14.01 -21.95
CA ASP A 97 23.78 -13.84 -23.25
C ASP A 97 22.25 -13.78 -23.11
N SER A 98 21.61 -12.93 -23.90
CA SER A 98 20.16 -12.69 -23.79
C SER A 98 19.30 -13.93 -23.99
N HIS A 99 19.79 -14.95 -24.70
CA HIS A 99 19.12 -16.24 -24.90
C HIS A 99 19.01 -17.08 -23.61
N ASN A 100 19.90 -16.86 -22.64
CA ASN A 100 19.91 -17.57 -21.36
C ASN A 100 19.02 -16.88 -20.30
N LEU A 101 18.29 -15.83 -20.67
CA LEU A 101 17.45 -15.06 -19.75
C LEU A 101 16.00 -15.55 -19.77
N ILE A 102 15.58 -16.18 -18.68
CA ILE A 102 14.19 -16.59 -18.48
C ILE A 102 13.38 -15.39 -17.94
N ARG A 103 12.25 -15.07 -18.58
CA ARG A 103 11.32 -14.04 -18.10
C ARG A 103 10.61 -14.54 -16.84
N ALA A 104 10.70 -13.80 -15.74
CA ALA A 104 10.00 -14.10 -14.50
C ALA A 104 9.02 -12.98 -14.08
N TYR A 105 8.00 -13.34 -13.33
CA TYR A 105 7.00 -12.44 -12.75
C TYR A 105 7.09 -12.40 -11.23
N HIS A 106 6.84 -11.23 -10.64
CA HIS A 106 6.71 -11.11 -9.19
C HIS A 106 5.34 -11.65 -8.74
N TYR A 107 5.36 -12.64 -7.85
CA TYR A 107 4.19 -13.07 -7.10
C TYR A 107 4.45 -12.81 -5.61
N GLY A 108 4.06 -11.62 -5.15
CA GLY A 108 4.50 -11.11 -3.84
C GLY A 108 6.03 -10.97 -3.80
N SER A 109 6.68 -11.69 -2.87
CA SER A 109 8.14 -11.66 -2.68
C SER A 109 8.91 -12.70 -3.51
N ILE A 110 8.25 -13.60 -4.23
CA ILE A 110 8.92 -14.61 -5.08
C ILE A 110 8.93 -14.18 -6.55
N LEU A 111 9.95 -14.63 -7.27
CA LEU A 111 10.00 -14.59 -8.73
C LEU A 111 9.57 -15.96 -9.25
N VAL A 112 8.52 -15.99 -10.06
CA VAL A 112 8.01 -17.19 -10.74
C VAL A 112 8.47 -17.10 -12.20
N PRO A 113 9.32 -18.01 -12.70
CA PRO A 113 9.65 -18.04 -14.12
C PRO A 113 8.39 -18.29 -14.96
N ARG A 114 8.31 -17.71 -16.16
CA ARG A 114 7.29 -18.08 -17.14
C ARG A 114 7.58 -19.54 -17.55
N PRO A 115 6.61 -20.47 -17.46
CA PRO A 115 6.78 -21.79 -18.04
C PRO A 115 7.03 -21.69 -19.55
N ASP A 116 7.81 -22.63 -20.08
CA ASP A 116 8.01 -22.71 -21.53
C ASP A 116 6.71 -23.11 -22.24
N GLU A 117 6.60 -22.74 -23.52
CA GLU A 117 5.39 -23.01 -24.32
C GLU A 117 5.13 -24.52 -24.48
N SER A 118 6.17 -25.34 -24.38
CA SER A 118 6.10 -26.81 -24.33
C SER A 118 5.46 -27.37 -23.05
N GLU A 119 5.50 -26.63 -21.93
CA GLU A 119 4.89 -27.02 -20.65
C GLU A 119 3.42 -26.54 -20.52
N GLY A 120 2.84 -26.01 -21.60
CA GLY A 120 1.48 -25.47 -21.64
C GLY A 120 1.36 -23.98 -21.30
N GLY A 121 2.48 -23.32 -20.94
CA GLY A 121 2.54 -21.88 -20.68
C GLY A 121 1.65 -21.39 -19.54
N PHE A 122 1.35 -20.09 -19.55
CA PHE A 122 0.22 -19.54 -18.78
C PHE A 122 -0.99 -19.45 -19.71
N VAL A 123 -2.18 -19.77 -19.19
CA VAL A 123 -3.44 -19.53 -19.90
C VAL A 123 -3.61 -18.03 -20.15
N GLU A 124 -3.47 -17.60 -21.40
CA GLU A 124 -3.66 -16.21 -21.78
C GLU A 124 -5.16 -15.85 -21.78
N PHE A 125 -5.47 -14.63 -21.36
CA PHE A 125 -6.85 -14.14 -21.31
C PHE A 125 -7.34 -13.84 -22.74
N THR A 126 -8.30 -14.62 -23.23
CA THR A 126 -8.91 -14.40 -24.55
C THR A 126 -10.04 -13.37 -24.49
N SER A 127 -10.26 -12.67 -25.60
CA SER A 127 -11.22 -11.54 -25.63
C SER A 127 -11.70 -11.24 -27.05
N GLU A 128 -12.96 -10.86 -27.22
CA GLU A 128 -13.50 -10.49 -28.53
C GLU A 128 -13.38 -9.00 -28.82
N ALA A 129 -13.25 -8.59 -30.08
CA ALA A 129 -13.20 -7.17 -30.46
C ALA A 129 -14.62 -6.58 -30.61
N GLY A 130 -14.92 -5.50 -29.88
CA GLY A 130 -16.26 -4.90 -29.90
C GLY A 130 -16.49 -3.87 -28.80
N ILE A 131 -17.65 -3.22 -28.87
CA ILE A 131 -18.24 -2.43 -27.80
C ILE A 131 -19.53 -3.15 -27.41
N ASP A 132 -19.53 -3.79 -26.25
CA ASP A 132 -20.63 -4.63 -25.78
C ASP A 132 -21.40 -3.89 -24.69
N PHE A 133 -22.69 -3.69 -24.91
CA PHE A 133 -23.60 -3.09 -23.94
C PHE A 133 -23.80 -4.02 -22.75
N LEU A 134 -23.72 -3.48 -21.53
CA LEU A 134 -23.90 -4.26 -20.29
C LEU A 134 -25.17 -3.86 -19.54
N SER A 135 -25.41 -2.56 -19.35
CA SER A 135 -26.54 -2.05 -18.57
C SER A 135 -26.74 -0.54 -18.76
N THR A 136 -27.81 0.01 -18.19
CA THR A 136 -28.03 1.47 -18.09
C THR A 136 -28.10 1.91 -16.63
N PHE A 137 -27.70 3.17 -16.39
CA PHE A 137 -27.75 3.81 -15.08
C PHE A 137 -28.31 5.24 -15.22
N PRO A 138 -28.99 5.80 -14.20
CA PRO A 138 -29.37 7.21 -14.20
C PRO A 138 -28.12 8.10 -14.28
N ALA A 139 -28.14 9.11 -15.14
CA ALA A 139 -27.03 10.04 -15.33
C ALA A 139 -26.64 10.78 -14.04
N SER A 140 -27.58 10.96 -13.10
CA SER A 140 -27.32 11.50 -11.75
C SER A 140 -26.41 10.64 -10.87
N THR A 141 -26.27 9.34 -11.19
CA THR A 141 -25.38 8.41 -10.48
C THR A 141 -23.91 8.57 -10.91
N PHE A 142 -23.69 9.16 -12.09
CA PHE A 142 -22.35 9.35 -12.65
C PHE A 142 -21.53 10.33 -11.80
N LYS A 143 -20.34 9.88 -11.40
CA LYS A 143 -19.36 10.73 -10.74
C LYS A 143 -18.18 10.98 -11.67
N ARG A 144 -17.87 12.26 -11.90
CA ARG A 144 -16.81 12.70 -12.82
C ARG A 144 -15.41 12.25 -12.39
N ASP A 145 -15.18 12.06 -11.09
CA ASP A 145 -13.94 11.55 -10.49
C ASP A 145 -13.64 10.08 -10.85
N MET A 146 -14.65 9.31 -11.28
CA MET A 146 -14.50 7.94 -11.77
C MET A 146 -14.04 7.85 -13.23
N VAL A 147 -13.88 8.96 -13.96
CA VAL A 147 -13.41 8.92 -15.35
C VAL A 147 -11.89 8.76 -15.39
N ILE A 148 -11.41 7.80 -16.18
CA ILE A 148 -9.97 7.61 -16.45
C ILE A 148 -9.69 7.63 -17.96
N GLY A 149 -8.55 8.18 -18.34
CA GLY A 149 -8.11 8.23 -19.74
C GLY A 149 -8.74 9.36 -20.56
N GLU A 150 -8.69 9.21 -21.88
CA GLU A 150 -9.12 10.22 -22.85
C GLU A 150 -10.56 9.93 -23.31
N PRO A 151 -11.42 10.94 -23.49
CA PRO A 151 -12.75 10.76 -24.06
C PRO A 151 -12.66 10.35 -25.55
N SER A 152 -13.65 9.58 -25.99
CA SER A 152 -13.82 9.17 -27.38
C SER A 152 -15.26 9.36 -27.84
N PHE A 153 -15.44 9.49 -29.15
CA PHE A 153 -16.72 9.50 -29.83
C PHE A 153 -17.03 8.12 -30.40
N ILE A 154 -18.26 7.67 -30.22
CA ILE A 154 -18.84 6.52 -30.91
C ILE A 154 -20.02 7.04 -31.71
N TYR A 155 -19.94 6.92 -33.04
CA TYR A 155 -20.99 7.33 -33.97
C TYR A 155 -21.22 6.22 -34.99
N ALA A 156 -22.37 6.22 -35.67
CA ALA A 156 -22.71 5.18 -36.62
C ALA A 156 -21.77 5.18 -37.85
N ASP A 157 -21.58 4.02 -38.47
CA ASP A 157 -20.88 3.96 -39.75
C ASP A 157 -21.72 4.66 -40.83
N GLN A 158 -21.24 5.79 -41.34
CA GLN A 158 -21.96 6.61 -42.34
C GLN A 158 -22.22 5.88 -43.67
N SER A 159 -21.56 4.74 -43.91
CA SER A 159 -21.85 3.86 -45.04
C SER A 159 -23.13 3.02 -44.87
N ASP A 160 -23.70 2.98 -43.66
CA ASP A 160 -24.84 2.13 -43.31
C ASP A 160 -25.95 2.97 -42.63
N GLY A 161 -26.91 3.43 -43.43
CA GLY A 161 -28.04 4.22 -42.95
C GLY A 161 -28.93 3.50 -41.92
N SER A 162 -28.98 2.16 -41.94
CA SER A 162 -29.72 1.38 -40.94
C SER A 162 -29.02 1.44 -39.58
N SER A 163 -27.68 1.29 -39.57
CA SER A 163 -26.87 1.50 -38.35
C SER A 163 -26.99 2.95 -37.83
N GLY A 164 -27.11 3.93 -38.72
CA GLY A 164 -27.41 5.33 -38.38
C GLY A 164 -28.70 5.49 -37.59
N LEU A 165 -29.82 5.02 -38.14
CA LEU A 165 -31.14 5.12 -37.51
C LEU A 165 -31.21 4.33 -36.19
N ALA A 166 -30.59 3.15 -36.13
CA ALA A 166 -30.55 2.33 -34.92
C ALA A 166 -29.78 3.01 -33.77
N LEU A 167 -28.58 3.56 -34.05
CA LEU A 167 -27.80 4.26 -33.03
C LEU A 167 -28.47 5.57 -32.59
N SER A 168 -29.03 6.33 -33.53
CA SER A 168 -29.81 7.55 -33.26
C SER A 168 -30.98 7.26 -32.31
N SER A 169 -31.74 6.21 -32.59
CA SER A 169 -32.85 5.76 -31.75
C SER A 169 -32.39 5.39 -30.34
N PHE A 170 -31.24 4.71 -30.21
CA PHE A 170 -30.64 4.35 -28.92
C PHE A 170 -30.14 5.58 -28.14
N ILE A 171 -29.47 6.53 -28.79
CA ILE A 171 -29.03 7.80 -28.17
C ILE A 171 -30.23 8.60 -27.66
N ASN A 172 -31.26 8.77 -28.49
CA ASN A 172 -32.49 9.46 -28.12
C ASN A 172 -33.24 8.76 -26.98
N ALA A 173 -33.21 7.42 -26.91
CA ALA A 173 -33.80 6.66 -25.81
C ALA A 173 -33.03 6.83 -24.49
N LEU A 174 -31.69 6.92 -24.54
CA LEU A 174 -30.89 7.23 -23.34
C LEU A 174 -31.15 8.65 -22.85
N ASP A 175 -31.11 9.64 -23.75
CA ASP A 175 -31.27 11.06 -23.41
C ASP A 175 -32.63 11.36 -22.79
N LYS A 176 -33.73 10.94 -23.44
CA LYS A 176 -35.10 11.17 -22.96
C LYS A 176 -35.40 10.56 -21.59
N ASN A 177 -34.70 9.48 -21.22
CA ASN A 177 -34.85 8.83 -19.92
C ASN A 177 -33.80 9.30 -18.89
N GLY A 178 -32.89 10.21 -19.25
CA GLY A 178 -31.80 10.65 -18.37
C GLY A 178 -30.84 9.51 -18.01
N LEU A 179 -30.60 8.58 -18.93
CA LEU A 179 -29.79 7.39 -18.73
C LEU A 179 -28.42 7.50 -19.42
N ILE A 180 -27.45 6.77 -18.89
CA ILE A 180 -26.16 6.50 -19.50
C ILE A 180 -25.96 4.98 -19.63
N ALA A 181 -25.26 4.53 -20.67
CA ALA A 181 -24.98 3.12 -20.89
C ALA A 181 -23.60 2.73 -20.33
N LEU A 182 -23.53 1.63 -19.58
CA LEU A 182 -22.27 0.96 -19.25
C LEU A 182 -21.94 -0.04 -20.35
N VAL A 183 -20.70 0.01 -20.85
CA VAL A 183 -20.21 -0.85 -21.93
C VAL A 183 -18.87 -1.49 -21.57
N ARG A 184 -18.63 -2.68 -22.10
CA ARG A 184 -17.31 -3.30 -22.20
C ARG A 184 -16.73 -2.97 -23.58
N TYR A 185 -15.47 -2.58 -23.65
CA TYR A 185 -14.79 -2.23 -24.90
C TYR A 185 -13.46 -2.96 -25.01
N ALA A 186 -13.25 -3.66 -26.12
CA ALA A 186 -11.93 -4.14 -26.53
C ALA A 186 -11.69 -3.77 -27.99
N ARG A 187 -10.50 -3.24 -28.27
CA ARG A 187 -10.16 -2.64 -29.56
C ARG A 187 -9.70 -3.68 -30.59
N THR A 188 -8.97 -4.71 -30.18
CA THR A 188 -8.70 -5.92 -30.99
C THR A 188 -9.07 -7.19 -30.24
N LYS A 189 -9.11 -8.31 -30.96
CA LYS A 189 -9.24 -9.65 -30.35
C LYS A 189 -8.05 -9.86 -29.40
N ASP A 190 -8.30 -10.53 -28.28
CA ASP A 190 -7.37 -10.90 -27.22
C ASP A 190 -6.64 -9.70 -26.57
N GLU A 191 -7.13 -8.47 -26.80
CA GLU A 191 -6.73 -7.28 -26.04
C GLU A 191 -7.44 -7.25 -24.68
N LYS A 192 -6.77 -6.71 -23.65
CA LYS A 192 -7.39 -6.45 -22.35
C LYS A 192 -8.62 -5.55 -22.51
N PRO A 193 -9.83 -6.00 -22.15
CA PRO A 193 -11.03 -5.18 -22.22
C PRO A 193 -11.01 -4.08 -21.16
N TYR A 194 -11.74 -3.01 -21.46
CA TYR A 194 -11.97 -1.88 -20.58
C TYR A 194 -13.46 -1.72 -20.32
N LEU A 195 -13.82 -1.26 -19.12
CA LEU A 195 -15.15 -0.74 -18.87
C LEU A 195 -15.20 0.75 -19.20
N GLY A 196 -16.33 1.20 -19.71
CA GLY A 196 -16.60 2.63 -19.92
C GLY A 196 -18.08 2.95 -19.90
N LEU A 197 -18.37 4.23 -19.79
CA LEU A 197 -19.70 4.81 -19.82
C LEU A 197 -19.87 5.54 -21.15
N CYS A 198 -21.00 5.30 -21.81
CA CYS A 198 -21.44 5.98 -23.01
C CYS A 198 -22.54 6.97 -22.63
N LEU A 199 -22.23 8.26 -22.73
CA LEU A 199 -23.17 9.35 -22.50
C LEU A 199 -23.81 9.74 -23.85
N PRO A 200 -25.14 9.90 -23.93
CA PRO A 200 -25.77 10.46 -25.11
C PRO A 200 -25.37 11.93 -25.28
N VAL A 201 -25.02 12.32 -26.50
CA VAL A 201 -24.78 13.72 -26.86
C VAL A 201 -25.53 14.04 -28.15
N ILE A 202 -26.47 14.99 -28.05
CA ILE A 202 -27.26 15.51 -29.16
C ILE A 202 -26.88 16.99 -29.30
N ASN A 203 -26.24 17.36 -30.42
CA ASN A 203 -25.82 18.73 -30.70
C ASN A 203 -26.27 19.15 -32.11
N GLY A 204 -27.38 19.87 -32.18
CA GLY A 204 -28.02 20.26 -33.44
C GLY A 204 -28.41 19.05 -34.27
N GLN A 205 -27.76 18.87 -35.42
CA GLN A 205 -27.97 17.72 -36.33
C GLN A 205 -27.02 16.54 -36.07
N THR A 206 -26.12 16.64 -35.09
CA THR A 206 -25.10 15.61 -34.82
C THR A 206 -25.42 14.86 -33.54
N GLU A 207 -25.54 13.53 -33.63
CA GLU A 207 -25.77 12.63 -32.51
C GLU A 207 -24.61 11.64 -32.37
N TYR A 208 -24.10 11.46 -31.16
CA TYR A 208 -23.08 10.46 -30.86
C TYR A 208 -23.12 10.02 -29.39
N LEU A 209 -22.48 8.89 -29.09
CA LEU A 209 -22.19 8.47 -27.73
C LEU A 209 -20.78 8.94 -27.36
N GLN A 210 -20.63 9.69 -26.27
CA GLN A 210 -19.33 10.01 -25.70
C GLN A 210 -18.89 8.87 -24.77
N TYR A 211 -17.86 8.13 -25.17
CA TYR A 211 -17.25 7.07 -24.37
C TYR A 211 -16.23 7.65 -23.38
N LEU A 212 -16.45 7.38 -22.09
CA LEU A 212 -15.57 7.69 -20.98
C LEU A 212 -15.18 6.38 -20.28
N ARG A 213 -13.90 6.02 -20.31
CA ARG A 213 -13.43 4.80 -19.62
C ARG A 213 -13.49 4.99 -18.09
N ILE A 214 -13.82 3.92 -17.37
CA ILE A 214 -13.89 3.87 -15.90
C ILE A 214 -12.85 2.87 -15.32
N PRO A 215 -12.42 3.02 -14.06
CA PRO A 215 -11.49 2.10 -13.42
C PRO A 215 -12.14 0.77 -13.08
N PHE A 216 -11.35 -0.30 -13.16
CA PHE A 216 -11.63 -1.54 -12.47
C PHE A 216 -11.33 -1.41 -10.95
N ALA A 217 -11.84 -2.34 -10.14
CA ALA A 217 -11.71 -2.29 -8.68
C ALA A 217 -10.24 -2.28 -8.19
N ASP A 218 -9.32 -2.94 -8.90
CA ASP A 218 -7.88 -2.93 -8.65
C ASP A 218 -7.21 -1.58 -8.92
N GLN A 219 -7.85 -0.71 -9.70
CA GLN A 219 -7.35 0.62 -10.04
C GLN A 219 -7.83 1.71 -9.05
N MET A 220 -8.87 1.44 -8.24
CA MET A 220 -9.39 2.38 -7.26
C MET A 220 -8.47 2.46 -6.03
N ARG A 221 -8.26 3.67 -5.51
CA ARG A 221 -7.42 3.93 -4.32
C ARG A 221 -8.22 4.63 -3.23
N ASN A 222 -8.65 3.86 -2.24
CA ASN A 222 -9.48 4.35 -1.15
C ASN A 222 -8.63 5.00 -0.05
N TYR A 223 -8.19 6.24 -0.28
CA TYR A 223 -7.55 7.05 0.74
C TYR A 223 -8.60 7.73 1.63
N SER A 224 -8.50 7.54 2.95
CA SER A 224 -9.35 8.25 3.91
C SER A 224 -8.70 9.60 4.28
N PHE A 225 -9.46 10.68 4.08
CA PHE A 225 -9.09 12.03 4.51
C PHE A 225 -10.00 12.47 5.67
N PRO A 226 -9.49 13.25 6.64
CA PRO A 226 -10.35 13.87 7.64
C PRO A 226 -11.29 14.88 6.99
N SER A 227 -12.53 15.00 7.51
CA SER A 227 -13.46 16.04 7.04
C SER A 227 -12.91 17.43 7.37
N LEU A 228 -12.99 18.34 6.41
CA LEU A 228 -12.68 19.76 6.58
C LEU A 228 -13.91 20.56 7.03
N GLU A 229 -15.12 20.06 6.73
CA GLU A 229 -16.41 20.69 7.09
C GLU A 229 -16.80 20.43 8.55
N ARG A 230 -16.46 19.24 9.08
CA ARG A 230 -16.79 18.83 10.45
C ARG A 230 -15.55 18.30 11.17
N VAL A 231 -14.99 19.13 12.03
CA VAL A 231 -13.95 18.69 12.96
C VAL A 231 -14.63 17.96 14.12
N VAL A 232 -14.43 16.65 14.20
CA VAL A 232 -14.87 15.84 15.35
C VAL A 232 -13.76 15.67 16.38
N THR A 233 -14.14 15.63 17.65
CA THR A 233 -13.27 15.15 18.73
C THR A 233 -12.99 13.66 18.59
N LYS A 234 -12.05 13.12 19.37
CA LYS A 234 -11.82 11.66 19.45
C LYS A 234 -13.02 10.88 20.00
N SER A 235 -13.99 11.54 20.63
CA SER A 235 -15.28 10.98 21.07
C SER A 235 -16.40 11.07 20.01
N GLY A 236 -16.16 11.72 18.85
CA GLY A 236 -17.12 11.83 17.74
C GLY A 236 -18.02 13.06 17.76
N GLU A 237 -17.94 13.90 18.80
CA GLU A 237 -18.73 15.12 18.93
C GLU A 237 -18.25 16.19 17.94
N PRO A 238 -19.17 16.91 17.25
CA PRO A 238 -18.81 18.01 16.36
C PRO A 238 -18.35 19.22 17.18
N LEU A 239 -17.16 19.74 16.87
CA LEU A 239 -16.76 21.06 17.34
C LEU A 239 -17.41 22.12 16.43
N GLN A 240 -18.12 23.08 17.03
CA GLN A 240 -18.67 24.23 16.30
C GLN A 240 -17.58 25.26 15.97
N ASN A 241 -16.65 25.48 16.89
CA ASN A 241 -15.53 26.41 16.73
C ASN A 241 -14.20 25.64 16.75
N HIS A 242 -13.43 25.71 15.66
CA HIS A 242 -12.11 25.11 15.57
C HIS A 242 -11.21 25.90 14.61
N LYS A 243 -9.88 25.86 14.80
CA LYS A 243 -8.89 26.57 13.95
C LYS A 243 -8.97 26.23 12.45
N TYR A 244 -9.58 25.11 12.09
CA TYR A 244 -9.73 24.65 10.70
C TYR A 244 -11.15 24.82 10.14
N LEU A 245 -12.10 25.31 10.95
CA LEU A 245 -13.42 25.69 10.49
C LEU A 245 -13.39 27.18 10.13
N PRO A 246 -13.90 27.60 8.96
CA PRO A 246 -13.98 29.00 8.60
C PRO A 246 -15.01 29.71 9.48
N THR A 247 -14.80 31.01 9.72
CA THR A 247 -15.81 31.89 10.32
C THR A 247 -16.65 32.53 9.22
N ASP A 248 -17.86 32.99 9.56
CA ASP A 248 -18.76 33.67 8.59
C ASP A 248 -18.09 34.85 7.88
N LYS A 249 -17.19 35.57 8.56
CA LYS A 249 -16.37 36.64 7.98
C LYS A 249 -15.39 36.13 6.91
N MET A 250 -14.72 35.01 7.20
CA MET A 250 -13.79 34.37 6.25
C MET A 250 -14.54 33.82 5.03
N CYS A 251 -15.75 33.26 5.23
CA CYS A 251 -16.64 32.88 4.15
C CYS A 251 -17.03 34.09 3.30
N LEU A 252 -17.58 35.15 3.90
CA LEU A 252 -18.00 36.37 3.19
C LEU A 252 -16.83 37.05 2.45
N ALA A 253 -15.63 37.08 3.04
CA ALA A 253 -14.44 37.60 2.37
C ALA A 253 -14.08 36.74 1.14
N MET A 254 -14.10 35.42 1.28
CA MET A 254 -13.82 34.48 0.19
C MET A 254 -14.88 34.55 -0.92
N ASP A 255 -16.16 34.64 -0.58
CA ASP A 255 -17.27 34.76 -1.54
C ASP A 255 -17.13 36.04 -2.37
N ASN A 256 -16.85 37.17 -1.71
CA ASN A 256 -16.57 38.44 -2.38
C ASN A 256 -15.34 38.32 -3.31
N PHE A 257 -14.28 37.62 -2.89
CA PHE A 257 -13.11 37.38 -3.73
C PHE A 257 -13.43 36.49 -4.93
N VAL A 258 -14.17 35.39 -4.76
CA VAL A 258 -14.60 34.50 -5.84
C VAL A 258 -15.45 35.27 -6.86
N ASN A 259 -16.46 36.01 -6.40
CA ASN A 259 -17.31 36.84 -7.26
C ASN A 259 -16.50 37.91 -8.02
N SER A 260 -15.52 38.54 -7.35
CA SER A 260 -14.61 39.51 -7.98
C SER A 260 -13.65 38.90 -9.01
N MET A 261 -13.47 37.57 -8.99
CA MET A 261 -12.60 36.82 -9.89
C MET A 261 -13.35 36.03 -10.97
N ASP A 262 -14.68 36.13 -11.06
CA ASP A 262 -15.47 35.41 -12.06
C ASP A 262 -15.07 35.79 -13.50
N LEU A 263 -14.92 34.77 -14.34
CA LEU A 263 -14.47 34.87 -15.74
C LEU A 263 -15.58 34.51 -16.74
N HIS A 264 -16.81 34.31 -16.26
CA HIS A 264 -17.99 34.20 -17.09
C HIS A 264 -18.54 35.58 -17.44
N ASP A 265 -18.73 35.84 -18.73
CA ASP A 265 -19.47 37.00 -19.20
C ASP A 265 -20.98 36.70 -19.11
N THR A 266 -21.72 37.50 -18.35
CA THR A 266 -23.17 37.34 -18.14
C THR A 266 -23.98 37.58 -19.40
N ASP A 267 -23.46 38.42 -20.30
CA ASP A 267 -24.24 38.99 -21.39
C ASP A 267 -24.04 38.18 -22.67
N ASP A 268 -22.81 37.74 -22.93
CA ASP A 268 -22.42 37.06 -24.18
C ASP A 268 -22.33 35.52 -24.06
N LYS A 269 -22.46 34.95 -22.85
CA LYS A 269 -22.22 33.51 -22.50
C LYS A 269 -20.84 32.97 -22.90
N ARG A 270 -19.92 33.81 -23.37
CA ARG A 270 -18.57 33.42 -23.77
C ARG A 270 -17.71 33.18 -22.52
N THR A 271 -17.02 32.05 -22.48
CA THR A 271 -16.02 31.77 -21.46
C THR A 271 -14.71 32.46 -21.82
N TRP A 272 -14.03 33.09 -20.85
CA TRP A 272 -12.71 33.70 -21.08
C TRP A 272 -11.70 32.74 -21.73
N PHE A 273 -11.78 31.46 -21.39
CA PHE A 273 -11.03 30.38 -22.03
C PHE A 273 -11.96 29.52 -22.88
N ASP A 274 -11.66 29.39 -24.18
CA ASP A 274 -12.28 28.42 -25.09
C ASP A 274 -11.22 27.41 -25.56
N ILE A 275 -11.58 26.13 -25.48
CA ILE A 275 -10.70 25.02 -25.83
C ILE A 275 -10.36 25.06 -27.33
N ASN A 276 -11.31 25.42 -28.19
CA ASN A 276 -11.17 25.33 -29.65
C ASN A 276 -10.25 26.41 -30.23
N THR A 277 -10.21 27.58 -29.60
CA THR A 277 -9.33 28.71 -29.95
C THR A 277 -8.05 28.78 -29.12
N SER A 278 -7.89 27.92 -28.10
CA SER A 278 -6.67 27.85 -27.30
C SER A 278 -5.52 27.10 -27.97
N TYR A 279 -4.29 27.46 -27.62
CA TYR A 279 -3.05 26.87 -28.13
C TYR A 279 -2.27 26.17 -27.02
N THR A 280 -1.46 25.16 -27.35
CA THR A 280 -0.58 24.51 -26.36
C THR A 280 0.77 25.25 -26.29
N PRO A 281 1.09 26.04 -25.24
CA PRO A 281 2.24 26.95 -25.27
C PRO A 281 3.58 26.23 -25.41
N ALA A 282 3.70 25.03 -24.82
CA ALA A 282 4.91 24.22 -24.89
C ALA A 282 5.31 23.84 -26.33
N HIS A 283 4.35 23.49 -27.20
CA HIS A 283 4.67 23.10 -28.58
C HIS A 283 5.18 24.31 -29.38
N HIS A 284 4.46 25.44 -29.33
CA HIS A 284 4.88 26.66 -30.01
C HIS A 284 6.21 27.20 -29.48
N ARG A 285 6.47 27.11 -28.17
CA ARG A 285 7.78 27.49 -27.59
C ARG A 285 8.92 26.59 -28.05
N ILE A 286 8.69 25.29 -28.24
CA ILE A 286 9.68 24.37 -28.82
C ILE A 286 9.91 24.71 -30.31
N TYR A 287 8.85 24.94 -31.10
CA TYR A 287 9.01 25.33 -32.51
C TYR A 287 9.77 26.67 -32.64
N GLN A 288 9.46 27.66 -31.80
CA GLN A 288 10.19 28.92 -31.72
C GLN A 288 11.68 28.68 -31.42
N ALA A 289 12.02 27.77 -30.50
CA ALA A 289 13.40 27.39 -30.19
C ALA A 289 14.12 26.66 -31.33
N VAL A 290 13.42 25.77 -32.04
CA VAL A 290 13.98 25.06 -33.20
C VAL A 290 14.24 26.03 -34.36
N ILE A 291 13.30 26.93 -34.65
CA ILE A 291 13.47 27.96 -35.70
C ILE A 291 14.60 28.91 -35.32
N HIS A 292 14.60 29.44 -34.09
CA HIS A 292 15.68 30.31 -33.59
C HIS A 292 17.05 29.64 -33.66
N GLY A 293 17.15 28.38 -33.23
CA GLY A 293 18.38 27.59 -33.31
C GLY A 293 18.85 27.34 -34.75
N ALA A 294 17.94 27.17 -35.70
CA ALA A 294 18.26 27.01 -37.11
C ALA A 294 18.73 28.34 -37.74
N SER A 295 18.13 29.48 -37.37
CA SER A 295 18.50 30.80 -37.88
C SER A 295 19.84 31.32 -37.30
N THR A 296 20.11 31.08 -36.02
CA THR A 296 21.32 31.53 -35.32
C THR A 296 22.49 30.53 -35.38
N GLY A 297 22.22 29.31 -35.84
CA GLY A 297 23.19 28.20 -35.86
C GLY A 297 23.53 27.64 -34.47
N SER A 298 23.01 28.18 -33.36
CA SER A 298 23.14 27.61 -32.02
C SER A 298 22.13 28.19 -31.02
N ILE A 299 21.36 27.31 -30.37
CA ILE A 299 20.45 27.64 -29.26
C ILE A 299 21.18 28.21 -28.03
N ILE A 300 22.49 28.05 -27.92
CA ILE A 300 23.28 28.45 -26.73
C ILE A 300 23.91 29.84 -26.91
N LYS A 301 24.10 30.32 -28.14
CA LYS A 301 24.81 31.58 -28.42
C LYS A 301 23.95 32.82 -28.19
N GLU A 302 22.66 32.73 -28.48
CA GLU A 302 21.72 33.85 -28.40
C GLU A 302 20.50 33.46 -27.55
N GLU A 303 20.03 34.38 -26.71
CA GLU A 303 18.86 34.15 -25.88
C GLU A 303 17.60 33.96 -26.72
N LEU A 304 16.76 33.00 -26.32
CA LEU A 304 15.54 32.69 -27.06
C LEU A 304 14.55 33.87 -26.95
N PRO A 305 14.12 34.50 -28.07
CA PRO A 305 13.24 35.68 -28.06
C PRO A 305 11.96 35.43 -27.29
N ASP A 306 11.27 36.50 -26.91
CA ASP A 306 10.13 36.40 -26.01
C ASP A 306 8.95 35.59 -26.60
N ALA A 307 8.14 34.96 -25.74
CA ALA A 307 7.00 34.16 -26.21
C ALA A 307 5.84 35.06 -26.67
N HIS A 308 5.21 34.71 -27.80
CA HIS A 308 4.11 35.48 -28.39
C HIS A 308 2.97 35.75 -27.37
N PRO A 309 2.37 36.97 -27.32
CA PRO A 309 1.37 37.33 -26.29
C PRO A 309 0.20 36.35 -26.15
N GLU A 310 -0.37 35.85 -27.26
CA GLU A 310 -1.44 34.83 -27.24
C GLU A 310 -1.05 33.53 -26.51
N LEU A 311 0.24 33.18 -26.44
CA LEU A 311 0.72 32.02 -25.67
C LEU A 311 0.81 32.31 -24.16
N LYS A 312 0.93 33.58 -23.77
CA LYS A 312 0.96 34.04 -22.38
C LYS A 312 -0.45 34.37 -21.85
N LYS A 313 -1.39 34.74 -22.73
CA LYS A 313 -2.78 35.18 -22.45
C LYS A 313 -3.55 34.36 -21.40
N TYR A 314 -3.38 33.04 -21.39
CA TYR A 314 -4.07 32.12 -20.46
C TYR A 314 -3.18 31.57 -19.34
N LEU A 315 -1.92 32.02 -19.24
CA LEU A 315 -1.01 31.63 -18.15
C LEU A 315 -1.22 32.48 -16.89
N GLU A 316 -1.80 33.68 -17.05
CA GLU A 316 -2.11 34.62 -15.98
C GLU A 316 -3.61 34.96 -16.00
N PRO A 317 -4.23 35.30 -14.85
CA PRO A 317 -5.61 35.79 -14.81
C PRO A 317 -5.73 37.11 -15.60
N PRO A 318 -6.85 37.39 -16.29
CA PRO A 318 -6.99 38.60 -17.08
C PRO A 318 -6.95 39.86 -16.22
N SER A 319 -6.38 40.94 -16.79
CA SER A 319 -6.12 42.19 -16.08
C SER A 319 -7.38 42.88 -15.52
N PHE A 320 -8.55 42.68 -16.13
CA PHE A 320 -9.82 43.20 -15.61
C PHE A 320 -10.23 42.49 -14.31
N ALA A 321 -10.10 41.16 -14.24
CA ALA A 321 -10.42 40.38 -13.04
C ALA A 321 -9.41 40.65 -11.93
N GLN A 322 -8.12 40.81 -12.27
CA GLN A 322 -7.10 41.24 -11.30
C GLN A 322 -7.45 42.61 -10.70
N LYS A 323 -7.83 43.60 -11.51
CA LYS A 323 -8.23 44.94 -11.02
C LYS A 323 -9.48 44.92 -10.16
N ARG A 324 -10.51 44.15 -10.55
CA ARG A 324 -11.77 44.02 -9.81
C ARG A 324 -11.61 43.33 -8.45
N SER A 325 -10.57 42.50 -8.28
CA SER A 325 -10.37 41.66 -7.09
C SER A 325 -9.39 42.21 -6.06
N ILE A 326 -8.74 43.37 -6.30
CA ILE A 326 -7.71 43.92 -5.39
C ILE A 326 -8.25 44.07 -3.96
N ASP A 327 -9.34 44.83 -3.79
CA ASP A 327 -9.91 45.13 -2.47
C ASP A 327 -10.40 43.87 -1.75
N ALA A 328 -11.04 42.96 -2.47
CA ALA A 328 -11.51 41.68 -1.94
C ALA A 328 -10.35 40.75 -1.54
N LEU A 329 -9.25 40.76 -2.30
CA LEU A 329 -8.03 40.01 -2.01
C LEU A 329 -7.31 40.57 -0.77
N GLU A 330 -7.28 41.89 -0.58
CA GLU A 330 -6.73 42.50 0.64
C GLU A 330 -7.56 42.17 1.87
N ASN A 331 -8.90 42.24 1.77
CA ASN A 331 -9.80 41.80 2.83
C ASN A 331 -9.57 40.31 3.20
N CYS A 332 -9.47 39.43 2.20
CA CYS A 332 -9.11 38.02 2.40
C CYS A 332 -7.75 37.83 3.09
N LYS A 333 -6.71 38.58 2.71
CA LYS A 333 -5.39 38.50 3.38
C LYS A 333 -5.49 38.86 4.87
N ASN A 334 -6.27 39.89 5.19
CA ASN A 334 -6.46 40.37 6.56
C ASN A 334 -7.22 39.36 7.43
N GLU A 335 -8.35 38.84 6.95
CA GLU A 335 -9.19 37.88 7.69
C GLU A 335 -8.52 36.49 7.86
N PHE A 336 -7.80 35.99 6.84
CA PHE A 336 -7.16 34.66 6.91
C PHE A 336 -5.78 34.64 7.60
N ASN A 337 -5.14 35.81 7.79
CA ASN A 337 -3.86 35.99 8.51
C ASN A 337 -2.79 34.91 8.19
N LEU A 338 -2.50 34.74 6.89
CA LEU A 338 -1.69 33.64 6.38
C LEU A 338 -0.18 33.84 6.62
N THR A 339 0.36 33.24 7.67
CA THR A 339 1.81 33.18 7.90
C THR A 339 2.48 32.16 6.97
N LYS A 340 3.41 32.61 6.11
CA LYS A 340 4.25 31.70 5.32
C LYS A 340 5.18 30.92 6.26
N PRO A 341 5.12 29.57 6.33
CA PRO A 341 6.05 28.81 7.15
C PRO A 341 7.47 29.03 6.61
N THR A 342 8.46 29.21 7.50
CA THR A 342 9.87 29.22 7.13
C THR A 342 10.15 27.94 6.35
N PRO A 343 10.57 28.00 5.07
CA PRO A 343 10.87 26.80 4.32
C PRO A 343 11.98 26.05 5.06
N LYS A 344 11.82 24.74 5.25
CA LYS A 344 12.97 23.88 5.60
C LYS A 344 14.08 24.23 4.61
N ALA A 345 15.28 24.50 5.12
CA ALA A 345 16.40 24.99 4.32
C ALA A 345 16.45 24.22 3.01
N LYS A 346 16.20 24.91 1.89
CA LYS A 346 16.41 24.29 0.58
C LYS A 346 17.88 23.89 0.56
N TYR A 347 18.17 22.65 0.18
CA TYR A 347 19.51 22.35 -0.32
C TYR A 347 19.83 23.42 -1.35
N HIS A 348 20.86 24.22 -1.10
CA HIS A 348 21.28 25.25 -2.04
C HIS A 348 21.74 24.54 -3.31
N CYS A 349 20.85 24.47 -4.30
CA CYS A 349 21.30 24.36 -5.67
C CYS A 349 22.10 25.63 -5.92
N ARG A 350 23.43 25.52 -5.96
CA ARG A 350 24.34 26.62 -6.27
C ARG A 350 24.09 27.05 -7.72
N HIS A 351 23.11 27.93 -7.89
CA HIS A 351 23.18 28.94 -8.93
C HIS A 351 23.86 30.15 -8.31
N SER A 352 25.20 30.12 -8.29
CA SER A 352 25.95 31.36 -8.37
C SER A 352 25.55 32.01 -9.70
N LYS A 353 24.97 33.21 -9.62
CA LYS A 353 25.27 34.22 -10.63
C LYS A 353 26.76 34.50 -10.51
N GLU A 354 27.45 34.58 -11.65
CA GLU A 354 28.90 34.72 -11.77
C GLU A 354 29.71 33.69 -10.97
N ASP A 355 30.19 32.65 -11.67
CA ASP A 355 31.53 32.08 -11.48
C ASP A 355 31.68 30.86 -12.41
N VAL A 356 32.54 30.97 -13.43
CA VAL A 356 33.07 29.79 -14.12
C VAL A 356 34.09 29.16 -13.18
N ARG A 357 33.70 28.09 -12.48
CA ARG A 357 34.65 27.28 -11.71
C ARG A 357 34.90 25.99 -12.47
N GLU A 358 36.18 25.70 -12.67
CA GLU A 358 36.67 24.43 -13.21
C GLU A 358 36.15 23.26 -12.35
N ALA A 359 36.00 22.09 -12.98
CA ALA A 359 35.29 20.97 -12.40
C ALA A 359 36.02 20.42 -11.15
N GLN A 360 35.51 20.75 -9.96
CA GLN A 360 35.94 20.09 -8.73
C GLN A 360 35.57 18.62 -8.79
N GLU A 361 36.55 17.75 -8.63
CA GLU A 361 36.34 16.30 -8.60
C GLU A 361 35.40 15.91 -7.45
N ILE A 362 34.45 15.04 -7.75
CA ILE A 362 33.46 14.58 -6.78
C ILE A 362 34.08 13.44 -5.99
N ASN A 363 34.47 13.70 -4.73
CA ASN A 363 34.89 12.64 -3.82
C ASN A 363 33.71 11.66 -3.59
N ILE A 364 33.93 10.39 -3.92
CA ILE A 364 32.89 9.35 -3.99
C ILE A 364 32.45 8.90 -2.59
N ASP A 365 33.29 9.05 -1.57
CA ASP A 365 33.03 8.52 -0.23
C ASP A 365 32.02 9.36 0.57
N ASP A 366 31.91 10.67 0.30
CA ASP A 366 30.84 11.52 0.84
C ASP A 366 29.45 11.16 0.26
N LEU A 367 29.42 10.48 -0.88
CA LEU A 367 28.21 10.00 -1.56
C LEU A 367 27.76 8.61 -1.06
N LEU A 368 28.66 7.85 -0.41
CA LEU A 368 28.44 6.52 0.15
C LEU A 368 28.43 6.57 1.68
N GLY A 369 27.40 7.24 2.23
CA GLY A 369 27.29 7.60 3.64
C GLY A 369 27.73 6.50 4.63
N LYS A 370 28.67 6.86 5.52
CA LYS A 370 29.33 5.95 6.46
C LYS A 370 28.34 5.14 7.32
N PRO A 371 28.56 3.83 7.50
CA PRO A 371 27.68 3.00 8.33
C PRO A 371 27.73 3.45 9.80
N THR A 372 26.56 3.64 10.39
CA THR A 372 26.41 4.16 11.76
C THR A 372 26.51 3.06 12.82
N THR A 373 27.73 2.77 13.27
CA THR A 373 27.97 2.07 14.55
C THR A 373 28.61 3.03 15.53
N SER A 374 27.87 3.38 16.60
CA SER A 374 28.39 4.19 17.71
C SER A 374 28.65 3.34 18.94
N PRO A 375 29.91 3.23 19.40
CA PRO A 375 30.21 2.90 20.79
C PRO A 375 29.77 4.04 21.71
N ARG A 376 29.54 3.72 23.00
CA ARG A 376 29.25 4.72 24.04
C ARG A 376 30.50 5.51 24.43
N PRO A 377 30.34 6.74 24.98
CA PRO A 377 31.47 7.60 25.28
C PRO A 377 32.33 7.06 26.44
N VAL A 378 33.64 7.20 26.28
CA VAL A 378 34.64 7.24 27.36
C VAL A 378 35.26 8.63 27.33
N ASP A 379 35.75 9.11 28.47
CA ASP A 379 35.96 10.53 28.73
C ASP A 379 36.93 11.26 27.79
N LYS A 380 36.61 12.54 27.56
CA LYS A 380 37.46 13.47 26.82
C LYS A 380 38.57 14.02 27.72
N THR A 381 39.81 13.88 27.30
CA THR A 381 40.88 14.82 27.65
C THR A 381 41.82 15.02 26.47
N ILE A 382 42.01 16.29 26.09
CA ILE A 382 43.10 16.80 25.24
C ILE A 382 43.09 16.32 23.77
N GLU A 383 42.25 16.94 22.93
CA GLU A 383 42.50 17.07 21.48
C GLU A 383 41.58 18.16 20.85
N GLY A 384 41.58 19.35 21.43
CA GLY A 384 40.66 20.44 21.08
C GLY A 384 41.17 21.46 20.04
N ASP A 385 42.49 21.69 20.00
CA ASP A 385 43.04 22.97 19.48
C ASP A 385 43.91 22.84 18.22
N ALA A 386 44.17 21.64 17.72
CA ALA A 386 45.09 21.39 16.59
C ALA A 386 44.45 21.43 15.18
N LYS A 387 43.28 22.08 14.99
CA LYS A 387 42.60 22.22 13.68
C LYS A 387 42.04 23.62 13.39
N LYS A 388 42.76 24.67 13.80
CA LYS A 388 42.50 26.07 13.41
C LYS A 388 43.80 26.80 13.11
N GLY A 389 43.94 27.26 11.86
CA GLY A 389 45.23 27.69 11.31
C GLY A 389 46.07 26.47 10.89
N THR A 390 46.92 26.57 9.88
CA THR A 390 47.58 27.78 9.38
C THR A 390 47.67 27.85 7.86
N ASP A 391 47.27 28.98 7.27
CA ASP A 391 47.96 29.51 6.11
C ASP A 391 49.35 29.97 6.58
N GLY A 392 50.39 29.20 6.31
CA GLY A 392 51.75 29.49 6.76
C GLY A 392 52.71 28.33 6.48
N ALA A 393 53.84 28.63 5.83
CA ALA A 393 54.86 27.63 5.53
C ALA A 393 55.67 27.25 6.78
N PHE A 394 55.91 25.95 6.96
CA PHE A 394 56.80 25.42 8.00
C PHE A 394 58.26 25.51 7.57
N THR A 395 59.19 25.65 8.54
CA THR A 395 60.62 25.52 8.28
C THR A 395 61.09 24.07 8.39
N PRO A 396 62.19 23.66 7.71
CA PRO A 396 62.65 22.26 7.70
C PRO A 396 62.84 21.62 9.08
N ASP A 397 63.38 22.36 10.05
CA ASP A 397 63.60 21.87 11.42
C ASP A 397 62.30 21.45 12.14
N GLN A 398 61.17 22.10 11.83
CA GLN A 398 59.87 21.81 12.44
C GLN A 398 59.27 20.51 11.87
N VAL A 399 59.56 20.18 10.62
CA VAL A 399 59.18 18.91 9.99
C VAL A 399 59.96 17.75 10.62
N TRP A 400 61.28 17.93 10.83
CA TRP A 400 62.16 16.92 11.42
C TRP A 400 61.75 16.52 12.86
N GLN A 401 61.39 17.50 13.70
CA GLN A 401 60.90 17.22 15.06
C GLN A 401 59.54 16.49 15.09
N THR A 402 58.74 16.64 14.03
CA THR A 402 57.42 15.99 13.94
C THR A 402 57.55 14.54 13.45
N LEU A 403 58.47 14.27 12.53
CA LEU A 403 58.78 12.91 12.03
C LEU A 403 59.38 11.99 13.11
N ASN A 404 60.23 12.52 14.00
CA ASN A 404 60.84 11.75 15.10
C ASN A 404 59.86 11.21 16.16
N ASN A 405 58.59 11.65 16.15
CA ASN A 405 57.58 11.30 17.16
C ASN A 405 56.46 10.42 16.59
N LEU A 406 56.70 9.73 15.46
CA LEU A 406 55.77 8.80 14.82
C LEU A 406 56.37 7.39 14.83
N ASP A 407 55.63 6.42 15.40
CA ASP A 407 56.09 5.04 15.59
C ASP A 407 56.04 4.16 14.32
N ASP A 408 55.53 4.65 13.18
CA ASP A 408 55.53 3.93 11.89
C ASP A 408 55.50 4.89 10.68
N PRO A 409 56.42 4.83 9.68
CA PRO A 409 56.65 5.95 8.74
C PRO A 409 56.06 5.80 7.31
N GLU A 410 55.22 4.80 7.02
CA GLU A 410 54.80 4.47 5.63
C GLU A 410 53.65 5.32 5.02
N GLU A 411 53.00 6.23 5.76
CA GLU A 411 51.78 6.94 5.29
C GLU A 411 51.97 8.45 5.01
N VAL A 412 53.09 8.87 4.41
CA VAL A 412 53.28 10.25 3.94
C VAL A 412 53.93 10.29 2.54
N TYR A 413 53.31 11.04 1.62
CA TYR A 413 53.72 11.36 0.24
C TYR A 413 53.46 10.33 -0.89
N GLU A 414 52.28 10.47 -1.52
CA GLU A 414 52.22 10.68 -2.97
C GLU A 414 51.44 11.99 -3.27
N ASN A 415 52.16 13.07 -3.58
CA ASN A 415 51.70 14.21 -4.38
C ASN A 415 52.85 15.19 -4.67
N ASN A 416 53.39 15.13 -5.90
CA ASN A 416 54.13 16.16 -6.64
C ASN A 416 55.09 17.12 -5.89
N ILE A 417 56.37 16.74 -5.79
CA ILE A 417 57.50 17.68 -5.97
C ILE A 417 58.59 16.94 -6.79
N ALA A 418 58.93 17.44 -7.98
CA ALA A 418 59.84 16.75 -8.91
C ALA A 418 61.20 17.45 -9.12
N GLU A 419 61.48 18.55 -8.42
CA GLU A 419 62.68 19.37 -8.67
C GLU A 419 63.73 19.31 -7.52
N ASP A 420 63.33 19.15 -6.26
CA ASP A 420 64.27 19.11 -5.10
C ASP A 420 64.98 17.76 -4.88
N TYR A 421 64.56 16.69 -5.58
CA TYR A 421 65.04 15.32 -5.34
C TYR A 421 66.55 15.11 -5.64
N ASN A 422 67.10 15.90 -6.56
CA ASN A 422 68.50 15.81 -6.97
C ASN A 422 69.48 16.46 -5.98
N GLU A 423 69.03 17.45 -5.20
CA GLU A 423 69.87 18.11 -4.20
C GLU A 423 69.97 17.26 -2.93
N LEU A 424 68.85 16.66 -2.50
CA LEU A 424 68.78 15.70 -1.39
C LEU A 424 69.68 14.47 -1.63
N ILE A 425 69.69 13.91 -2.85
CA ILE A 425 70.57 12.79 -3.22
C ILE A 425 72.06 13.17 -3.18
N ARG A 426 72.40 14.47 -3.28
CA ARG A 426 73.78 14.93 -3.22
C ARG A 426 74.29 14.99 -1.77
N GLU A 427 73.48 15.50 -0.83
CA GLU A 427 73.82 15.51 0.59
C GLU A 427 73.90 14.08 1.17
N VAL A 428 72.94 13.21 0.85
CA VAL A 428 72.93 11.80 1.32
C VAL A 428 74.12 10.97 0.78
N LYS A 429 74.78 11.42 -0.29
CA LYS A 429 76.01 10.79 -0.82
C LYS A 429 77.29 11.22 -0.10
N GLU A 430 77.29 12.36 0.59
CA GLU A 430 78.46 12.86 1.32
C GLU A 430 78.45 12.43 2.81
N ASP A 431 77.30 12.00 3.35
CA ASP A 431 77.19 11.48 4.71
C ASP A 431 77.79 10.06 4.88
N THR A 432 79.00 10.02 5.45
CA THR A 432 79.72 8.77 5.75
C THR A 432 79.18 8.00 6.96
N GLN A 433 78.35 8.61 7.82
CA GLN A 433 77.66 7.90 8.91
C GLN A 433 76.45 7.11 8.39
N PHE A 434 75.68 7.68 7.46
CA PHE A 434 74.58 6.98 6.79
C PHE A 434 75.05 5.69 6.09
N TRP A 435 76.13 5.77 5.31
CA TRP A 435 76.71 4.61 4.61
C TRP A 435 77.48 3.62 5.51
N SER A 436 77.71 3.92 6.79
CA SER A 436 78.22 2.93 7.75
C SER A 436 77.07 2.23 8.47
N PHE A 437 76.03 2.96 8.87
CA PHE A 437 74.79 2.40 9.42
C PHE A 437 74.10 1.39 8.49
N LEU A 438 74.08 1.66 7.18
CA LEU A 438 73.55 0.72 6.17
C LEU A 438 74.40 -0.55 6.00
N ARG A 439 75.73 -0.49 6.25
CA ARG A 439 76.63 -1.65 6.14
C ARG A 439 76.58 -2.58 7.36
N GLU A 440 76.23 -2.05 8.53
CA GLU A 440 76.06 -2.87 9.74
C GLU A 440 74.69 -3.57 9.78
N ASN A 441 73.74 -3.15 8.95
CA ASN A 441 72.38 -3.72 8.86
C ASN A 441 72.09 -4.42 7.51
N GLU A 442 73.10 -5.03 6.87
CA GLU A 442 72.96 -5.82 5.62
C GLU A 442 72.24 -7.18 5.83
N GLY A 443 71.04 -7.14 6.42
CA GLY A 443 70.16 -8.30 6.64
C GLY A 443 69.09 -8.50 5.56
N GLU A 444 68.73 -7.44 4.81
CA GLU A 444 67.67 -7.51 3.79
C GLU A 444 68.12 -6.97 2.43
N LYS A 445 67.77 -7.71 1.37
CA LYS A 445 68.22 -7.42 0.00
C LYS A 445 67.44 -6.28 -0.64
N LEU A 446 67.98 -5.07 -0.52
CA LEU A 446 67.71 -3.97 -1.44
C LEU A 446 68.24 -4.32 -2.85
N SER A 447 67.34 -4.35 -3.84
CA SER A 447 67.74 -4.37 -5.26
C SER A 447 66.70 -3.69 -6.15
N LEU A 448 66.59 -2.35 -6.07
CA LEU A 448 65.81 -1.57 -7.05
C LEU A 448 66.15 -0.07 -7.05
N ILE A 449 67.21 0.32 -7.77
CA ILE A 449 67.29 1.63 -8.45
C ILE A 449 68.08 1.46 -9.75
N THR A 450 67.39 1.56 -10.91
CA THR A 450 67.88 2.28 -12.09
C THR A 450 66.70 2.81 -12.91
N SER A 451 66.92 3.94 -13.56
CA SER A 451 66.01 4.68 -14.46
C SER A 451 65.56 3.89 -15.71
N GLY A 452 64.53 4.39 -16.40
CA GLY A 452 63.90 3.75 -17.56
C GLY A 452 64.46 4.17 -18.94
N GLU A 453 63.70 3.78 -19.99
CA GLU A 453 63.91 3.94 -21.45
C GLU A 453 65.09 3.06 -21.98
N ASP A 454 64.94 2.06 -22.87
CA ASP A 454 64.31 2.04 -24.20
C ASP A 454 64.05 0.61 -24.78
N GLU A 455 63.11 0.55 -25.73
CA GLU A 455 62.99 -0.33 -26.93
C GLU A 455 63.33 -1.87 -27.03
N HIS A 456 62.46 -2.55 -27.80
CA HIS A 456 62.67 -3.76 -28.66
C HIS A 456 63.11 -5.14 -28.09
N GLY A 457 62.32 -6.19 -28.42
CA GLY A 457 62.88 -7.48 -28.92
C GLY A 457 62.65 -8.82 -28.17
N THR A 458 61.66 -9.60 -28.65
CA THR A 458 61.71 -11.07 -28.98
C THR A 458 62.22 -12.19 -28.03
N SER A 459 61.51 -13.34 -28.10
CA SER A 459 61.88 -14.74 -27.76
C SER A 459 62.17 -15.08 -26.28
N GLU A 460 61.45 -16.00 -25.60
CA GLU A 460 61.18 -17.44 -25.88
C GLU A 460 62.48 -18.27 -25.79
N VAL A 461 62.64 -19.26 -24.88
CA VAL A 461 62.41 -20.70 -25.18
C VAL A 461 62.68 -21.60 -23.93
N THR A 462 61.66 -22.37 -23.49
CA THR A 462 61.70 -23.74 -22.86
C THR A 462 62.49 -24.06 -21.56
N SER A 463 62.22 -25.15 -20.80
CA SER A 463 61.00 -25.96 -20.55
C SER A 463 61.21 -27.02 -19.43
N SER A 464 60.17 -27.29 -18.61
CA SER A 464 59.73 -28.62 -18.09
C SER A 464 60.70 -29.49 -17.23
N GLN A 465 60.35 -30.36 -16.27
CA GLN A 465 59.12 -31.03 -15.74
C GLN A 465 59.33 -31.34 -14.22
N SER A 466 58.38 -31.74 -13.36
CA SER A 466 56.90 -31.64 -13.27
C SER A 466 56.43 -32.17 -11.89
N ARG A 467 55.16 -31.94 -11.50
CA ARG A 467 54.40 -32.56 -10.37
C ARG A 467 54.84 -32.14 -8.94
N ASN A 468 53.98 -31.68 -8.03
CA ASN A 468 52.56 -31.97 -7.77
C ASN A 468 51.72 -30.74 -7.31
N LYS A 469 50.39 -30.91 -7.15
CA LYS A 469 49.34 -29.86 -7.06
C LYS A 469 48.88 -29.47 -5.63
N LEU A 470 48.12 -28.36 -5.59
CA LEU A 470 47.18 -27.82 -4.57
C LEU A 470 47.74 -26.60 -3.81
N THR A 471 47.54 -25.33 -4.21
CA THR A 471 46.39 -24.58 -4.78
C THR A 471 45.39 -24.04 -3.75
N THR A 472 45.65 -22.82 -3.26
CA THR A 472 44.62 -21.83 -2.87
C THR A 472 45.18 -20.42 -3.04
N MET A 473 44.63 -19.65 -3.97
CA MET A 473 44.87 -18.21 -4.17
C MET A 473 43.53 -17.53 -4.52
N PHE A 474 43.49 -16.20 -4.36
CA PHE A 474 42.37 -15.27 -4.59
C PHE A 474 41.23 -15.22 -3.57
N ALA A 475 41.07 -14.03 -2.97
CA ALA A 475 39.77 -13.39 -2.70
C ALA A 475 39.89 -11.89 -2.34
N ARG A 476 40.44 -11.03 -3.23
CA ARG A 476 40.19 -9.57 -3.20
C ARG A 476 40.23 -8.93 -4.59
N SER A 477 39.05 -8.69 -5.17
CA SER A 477 38.72 -7.53 -6.03
C SER A 477 37.24 -7.59 -6.45
N PHE A 478 36.75 -6.49 -7.02
CA PHE A 478 35.39 -6.26 -7.56
C PHE A 478 34.25 -5.90 -6.58
N ILE A 479 34.17 -4.60 -6.31
CA ILE A 479 32.90 -3.86 -6.26
C ILE A 479 32.98 -2.72 -7.29
N ARG A 480 32.15 -2.74 -8.35
CA ARG A 480 31.56 -1.51 -8.91
C ARG A 480 30.38 -1.75 -9.86
N GLN A 481 29.44 -0.80 -9.82
CA GLN A 481 28.24 -0.63 -10.66
C GLN A 481 27.15 -1.72 -10.49
N THR A 482 25.96 -1.38 -9.98
CA THR A 482 25.07 -0.37 -10.56
C THR A 482 24.08 0.19 -9.54
N GLY A 483 23.75 1.47 -9.68
CA GLY A 483 22.59 2.06 -9.01
C GLY A 483 21.65 2.70 -10.03
N ARG A 484 20.36 2.30 -10.01
CA ARG A 484 19.16 3.14 -10.27
C ARG A 484 17.92 2.28 -10.49
N GLN A 485 16.95 2.36 -9.59
CA GLN A 485 15.57 2.84 -9.85
C GLN A 485 14.78 2.96 -8.53
N ALA A 486 13.53 3.46 -8.60
CA ALA A 486 12.55 3.60 -7.52
C ALA A 486 12.67 4.81 -6.55
N THR A 487 12.33 5.99 -7.08
CA THR A 487 11.28 6.88 -6.56
C THR A 487 10.98 6.98 -5.05
N ARG A 488 11.34 8.15 -4.50
CA ARG A 488 10.66 8.94 -3.46
C ARG A 488 9.30 8.40 -2.93
N ALA A 489 9.26 8.10 -1.64
CA ALA A 489 8.04 8.19 -0.82
C ALA A 489 8.23 9.34 0.20
N PHE A 490 7.31 10.31 0.23
CA PHE A 490 7.32 11.39 1.22
C PHE A 490 6.69 10.90 2.52
N SER A 491 7.47 10.85 3.61
CA SER A 491 6.93 10.71 4.95
C SER A 491 6.67 12.10 5.56
N THR A 492 5.47 12.30 6.09
CA THR A 492 5.13 13.44 6.96
C THR A 492 4.65 12.93 8.32
N ALA A 493 5.57 12.34 9.07
CA ALA A 493 5.34 12.11 10.49
C ALA A 493 5.40 13.46 11.23
N ARG A 494 4.30 13.87 11.88
CA ARG A 494 4.29 14.95 12.86
C ARG A 494 4.03 14.35 14.24
N ALA A 495 4.92 14.64 15.19
CA ALA A 495 4.74 14.27 16.58
C ALA A 495 3.58 15.05 17.22
N SER A 496 2.93 14.44 18.21
CA SER A 496 2.05 15.13 19.15
C SER A 496 2.37 14.67 20.56
N ASN A 497 2.84 15.60 21.38
CA ASN A 497 3.05 15.39 22.81
C ASN A 497 1.71 15.30 23.57
N ASN A 498 1.80 14.67 24.75
CA ASN A 498 1.06 14.91 26.00
C ASN A 498 -0.42 15.33 25.95
N SER A 499 -1.25 14.65 26.75
CA SER A 499 -1.68 15.17 28.07
C SER A 499 -2.98 14.47 28.50
N LEU A 500 -2.88 13.65 29.54
CA LEU A 500 -4.03 13.21 30.33
C LEU A 500 -4.51 14.38 31.19
N ARG A 501 -5.83 14.59 31.28
CA ARG A 501 -6.45 15.06 32.52
C ARG A 501 -7.72 14.28 32.81
N ASN A 502 -7.87 13.94 34.08
CA ASN A 502 -8.90 13.07 34.62
C ASN A 502 -10.23 13.81 34.74
N VAL A 503 -11.34 13.08 34.64
CA VAL A 503 -12.50 13.31 35.51
C VAL A 503 -12.86 11.97 36.12
N ALA A 504 -12.82 11.89 37.44
CA ALA A 504 -13.26 10.72 38.18
C ALA A 504 -14.77 10.80 38.42
N PHE A 505 -15.43 9.65 38.36
CA PHE A 505 -16.61 9.36 39.17
C PHE A 505 -16.36 8.00 39.82
N GLY A 506 -16.68 7.88 41.10
CA GLY A 506 -16.41 6.65 41.85
C GLY A 506 -17.46 6.39 42.92
N VAL A 507 -17.09 5.46 43.81
CA VAL A 507 -17.72 5.10 45.08
C VAL A 507 -18.88 4.09 45.03
N GLY A 508 -18.60 2.92 45.62
CA GLY A 508 -19.57 2.13 46.41
C GLY A 508 -20.07 0.82 45.78
N ALA A 509 -20.10 -0.32 46.48
CA ALA A 509 -19.57 -0.65 47.81
C ALA A 509 -19.49 -2.19 48.01
N ALA A 510 -18.74 -2.62 49.05
CA ALA A 510 -18.78 -3.89 49.84
C ALA A 510 -19.23 -5.22 49.17
N ALA A 511 -18.50 -6.34 49.18
CA ALA A 511 -17.72 -7.03 50.24
C ALA A 511 -18.50 -7.94 51.22
N ALA A 512 -18.07 -9.20 51.25
CA ALA A 512 -18.02 -10.16 52.37
C ALA A 512 -19.16 -11.19 52.62
N LEU A 513 -18.71 -12.36 53.12
CA LEU A 513 -19.43 -13.50 53.73
C LEU A 513 -20.27 -14.36 52.75
N GLY A 514 -20.33 -15.70 52.88
CA GLY A 514 -19.66 -16.63 53.79
C GLY A 514 -20.07 -18.07 53.45
N ALA A 515 -19.26 -19.08 53.78
CA ALA A 515 -19.50 -20.45 53.33
C ALA A 515 -20.50 -21.24 54.22
N THR A 516 -21.54 -21.81 53.61
CA THR A 516 -22.28 -22.97 54.15
C THR A 516 -22.70 -23.90 53.00
N ALA A 517 -22.30 -25.16 53.05
CA ALA A 517 -22.61 -26.15 52.04
C ALA A 517 -24.02 -26.75 52.24
N LEU A 518 -24.78 -26.88 51.15
CA LEU A 518 -25.94 -27.76 51.08
C LEU A 518 -25.85 -28.58 49.79
N ALA A 519 -25.99 -29.90 49.92
CA ALA A 519 -25.77 -30.84 48.83
C ALA A 519 -26.94 -30.85 47.85
N THR A 520 -26.71 -30.37 46.62
CA THR A 520 -27.53 -30.70 45.46
C THR A 520 -26.78 -31.66 44.55
N LYS A 521 -27.46 -32.72 44.11
CA LYS A 521 -26.93 -33.74 43.18
C LYS A 521 -26.31 -33.08 41.93
N PRO A 522 -25.29 -33.68 41.30
CA PRO A 522 -24.79 -33.18 40.02
C PRO A 522 -25.93 -33.17 39.00
N VAL A 523 -26.36 -31.98 38.60
CA VAL A 523 -27.23 -31.80 37.46
C VAL A 523 -26.42 -32.20 36.24
N HIS A 524 -26.88 -33.23 35.53
CA HIS A 524 -26.36 -33.57 34.22
C HIS A 524 -26.70 -32.39 33.30
N LEU A 525 -25.72 -31.54 32.98
CA LEU A 525 -25.88 -30.53 31.95
C LEU A 525 -25.84 -31.26 30.61
N ASP A 526 -26.99 -31.30 29.94
CA ASP A 526 -27.13 -31.92 28.63
C ASP A 526 -26.15 -31.31 27.62
N ALA A 527 -25.56 -32.14 26.77
CA ALA A 527 -24.75 -31.66 25.67
C ALA A 527 -25.64 -30.83 24.72
N PRO A 528 -25.22 -29.61 24.31
CA PRO A 528 -26.06 -28.75 23.50
C PRO A 528 -26.35 -29.41 22.14
N GLN A 529 -27.63 -29.63 21.86
CA GLN A 529 -28.09 -30.13 20.57
C GLN A 529 -27.65 -29.16 19.46
N SER A 530 -27.01 -29.66 18.40
CA SER A 530 -26.62 -28.83 17.27
C SER A 530 -27.85 -28.39 16.48
N THR A 531 -28.32 -27.17 16.72
CA THR A 531 -29.48 -26.60 16.02
C THR A 531 -29.08 -26.09 14.63
N ILE A 532 -30.05 -25.61 13.84
CA ILE A 532 -29.75 -24.96 12.55
C ILE A 532 -28.91 -23.67 12.71
N ALA A 533 -28.94 -23.06 13.90
CA ALA A 533 -28.09 -21.95 14.30
C ALA A 533 -26.69 -22.38 14.83
N GLY A 534 -26.38 -23.69 14.78
CA GLY A 534 -25.06 -24.23 15.14
C GLY A 534 -24.90 -24.48 16.63
N THR A 535 -23.89 -23.86 17.24
CA THR A 535 -23.60 -23.98 18.68
C THR A 535 -23.20 -22.62 19.24
N GLU A 536 -23.95 -22.14 20.23
CA GLU A 536 -23.79 -20.80 20.82
C GLU A 536 -22.35 -20.53 21.32
N GLY A 537 -21.85 -19.31 21.12
CA GLY A 537 -20.51 -18.87 21.53
C GLY A 537 -19.34 -19.51 20.76
N THR A 538 -19.61 -20.37 19.76
CA THR A 538 -18.59 -21.02 18.92
C THR A 538 -18.50 -20.40 17.52
N PHE A 539 -17.50 -20.81 16.73
CA PHE A 539 -17.36 -20.35 15.34
C PHE A 539 -18.44 -20.88 14.39
N SER A 540 -19.23 -21.89 14.79
CA SER A 540 -20.37 -22.39 14.02
C SER A 540 -21.70 -21.74 14.42
N GLU A 541 -21.71 -20.82 15.40
CA GLU A 541 -22.91 -20.02 15.72
C GLU A 541 -23.38 -19.24 14.48
N ARG A 542 -24.69 -19.19 14.25
CA ARG A 542 -25.31 -18.45 13.16
C ARG A 542 -26.40 -17.51 13.64
N SER A 543 -26.42 -16.30 13.08
CA SER A 543 -27.50 -15.33 13.26
C SER A 543 -28.31 -15.20 11.98
N PHE A 544 -29.63 -15.09 12.11
CA PHE A 544 -30.47 -14.55 11.04
C PHE A 544 -30.37 -13.02 11.04
N VAL A 545 -30.29 -12.43 9.84
CA VAL A 545 -30.32 -11.00 9.60
C VAL A 545 -31.20 -10.75 8.38
N MET A 546 -32.16 -9.84 8.48
CA MET A 546 -33.05 -9.49 7.37
C MET A 546 -32.97 -7.99 7.07
N ILE A 547 -32.58 -7.65 5.85
CA ILE A 547 -32.66 -6.29 5.33
C ILE A 547 -34.10 -6.06 4.87
N LYS A 548 -34.75 -5.09 5.52
CA LYS A 548 -36.16 -4.75 5.34
C LYS A 548 -36.38 -3.96 4.03
N PRO A 549 -37.64 -3.76 3.60
CA PRO A 549 -37.92 -3.18 2.29
C PRO A 549 -37.29 -1.79 2.07
N ASP A 550 -37.19 -0.93 3.10
CA ASP A 550 -36.48 0.37 3.02
C ASP A 550 -34.98 0.22 2.70
N GLY A 551 -34.33 -0.81 3.23
CA GLY A 551 -32.92 -1.09 2.94
C GLY A 551 -32.67 -1.61 1.52
N VAL A 552 -33.66 -2.29 0.95
CA VAL A 552 -33.61 -2.83 -0.41
C VAL A 552 -33.94 -1.74 -1.43
N SER A 553 -35.03 -0.99 -1.23
CA SER A 553 -35.43 0.12 -2.12
C SER A 553 -34.39 1.25 -2.16
N ARG A 554 -33.69 1.51 -1.05
CA ARG A 554 -32.59 2.48 -0.98
C ARG A 554 -31.24 1.94 -1.46
N GLN A 555 -31.20 0.72 -2.00
CA GLN A 555 -30.01 0.08 -2.59
C GLN A 555 -28.79 0.00 -1.64
N ILE A 556 -29.02 -0.11 -0.32
CA ILE A 556 -27.95 -0.18 0.69
C ILE A 556 -27.62 -1.62 1.13
N VAL A 557 -28.19 -2.63 0.45
CA VAL A 557 -27.95 -4.06 0.68
C VAL A 557 -26.45 -4.40 0.72
N GLY A 558 -25.69 -4.02 -0.31
CA GLY A 558 -24.25 -4.28 -0.37
C GLY A 558 -23.49 -3.64 0.79
N LYS A 559 -23.81 -2.39 1.17
CA LYS A 559 -23.16 -1.69 2.30
C LYS A 559 -23.44 -2.35 3.66
N ILE A 560 -24.57 -3.03 3.79
CA ILE A 560 -24.90 -3.80 4.99
C ILE A 560 -24.12 -5.11 5.00
N ILE A 561 -24.12 -5.86 3.89
CA ILE A 561 -23.38 -7.12 3.74
C ILE A 561 -21.90 -6.91 4.00
N SER A 562 -21.27 -5.92 3.36
CA SER A 562 -19.84 -5.62 3.55
C SER A 562 -19.47 -5.31 4.99
N ARG A 563 -20.36 -4.73 5.82
CA ARG A 563 -20.06 -4.50 7.25
C ARG A 563 -19.97 -5.79 8.06
N PHE A 564 -20.72 -6.83 7.71
CA PHE A 564 -20.59 -8.15 8.35
C PHE A 564 -19.35 -8.89 7.84
N GLU A 565 -19.01 -8.76 6.54
CA GLU A 565 -17.80 -9.32 5.94
C GLU A 565 -16.52 -8.66 6.47
N GLU A 566 -16.46 -7.33 6.52
CA GLU A 566 -15.35 -6.54 7.11
C GLU A 566 -15.13 -6.88 8.60
N ARG A 567 -16.17 -7.33 9.29
CA ARG A 567 -16.08 -7.80 10.68
C ARG A 567 -15.53 -9.23 10.79
N GLY A 568 -15.44 -9.97 9.69
CA GLY A 568 -14.98 -11.34 9.63
C GLY A 568 -16.08 -12.40 9.75
N TYR A 569 -17.36 -12.04 9.60
CA TYR A 569 -18.46 -13.01 9.56
C TYR A 569 -18.59 -13.63 8.18
N LYS A 570 -18.86 -14.94 8.13
CA LYS A 570 -19.05 -15.69 6.89
C LYS A 570 -20.53 -15.67 6.51
N LEU A 571 -20.83 -15.21 5.29
CA LEU A 571 -22.16 -15.35 4.72
C LEU A 571 -22.38 -16.83 4.35
N VAL A 572 -23.37 -17.48 4.96
CA VAL A 572 -23.72 -18.89 4.70
C VAL A 572 -24.84 -19.01 3.69
N ALA A 573 -25.82 -18.12 3.76
CA ALA A 573 -26.94 -18.08 2.82
C ALA A 573 -27.46 -16.65 2.65
N VAL A 574 -27.95 -16.37 1.45
CA VAL A 574 -28.65 -15.13 1.09
C VAL A 574 -29.85 -15.49 0.22
N LYS A 575 -30.99 -14.87 0.46
CA LYS A 575 -32.22 -15.07 -0.32
C LYS A 575 -33.03 -13.77 -0.36
N THR A 576 -33.40 -13.36 -1.58
CA THR A 576 -34.36 -12.27 -1.78
C THR A 576 -35.76 -12.87 -1.78
N VAL A 577 -36.65 -12.35 -0.94
CA VAL A 577 -38.03 -12.87 -0.76
C VAL A 577 -38.99 -11.70 -0.68
N THR A 578 -40.17 -11.80 -1.30
CA THR A 578 -41.31 -10.92 -0.99
C THR A 578 -42.21 -11.67 0.00
N PRO A 579 -42.23 -11.31 1.30
CA PRO A 579 -42.92 -12.14 2.31
C PRO A 579 -44.44 -12.14 2.10
N SER A 580 -45.07 -13.29 2.30
CA SER A 580 -46.53 -13.36 2.40
C SER A 580 -47.01 -12.82 3.76
N LYS A 581 -48.31 -12.55 3.89
CA LYS A 581 -48.90 -12.09 5.16
C LYS A 581 -48.86 -13.16 6.25
N GLU A 582 -48.86 -14.44 5.89
CA GLU A 582 -48.68 -15.56 6.81
C GLU A 582 -47.23 -15.57 7.33
N LEU A 583 -46.25 -15.59 6.42
CA LEU A 583 -44.82 -15.63 6.75
C LEU A 583 -44.39 -14.43 7.62
N ALA A 584 -44.89 -13.23 7.30
CA ALA A 584 -44.60 -12.03 8.08
C ALA A 584 -45.25 -12.05 9.49
N LYS A 585 -46.43 -12.66 9.64
CA LYS A 585 -47.08 -12.84 10.95
C LYS A 585 -46.34 -13.85 11.80
N GLU A 586 -45.90 -14.96 11.20
CA GLU A 586 -45.17 -16.04 11.88
C GLU A 586 -43.78 -15.58 12.33
N HIS A 587 -43.04 -14.85 11.48
CA HIS A 587 -41.75 -14.25 11.83
C HIS A 587 -41.84 -13.32 13.05
N TYR A 588 -42.92 -12.55 13.17
CA TYR A 588 -43.12 -11.58 14.25
C TYR A 588 -44.13 -12.03 15.31
N ILE A 589 -44.43 -13.33 15.42
CA ILE A 589 -45.49 -13.85 16.32
C ILE A 589 -45.28 -13.44 17.78
N ASP A 590 -44.02 -13.36 18.23
CA ASP A 590 -43.64 -12.98 19.59
C ASP A 590 -43.89 -11.48 19.89
N LEU A 591 -44.26 -10.69 18.86
CA LEU A 591 -44.68 -9.29 18.97
C LEU A 591 -46.19 -9.08 18.76
N ALA A 592 -46.99 -10.14 18.56
CA ALA A 592 -48.42 -10.03 18.21
C ALA A 592 -49.25 -9.22 19.23
N ALA A 593 -48.86 -9.23 20.52
CA ALA A 593 -49.50 -8.45 21.58
C ALA A 593 -49.09 -6.97 21.64
N ARG A 594 -48.22 -6.48 20.73
CA ARG A 594 -47.75 -5.09 20.72
C ARG A 594 -48.61 -4.21 19.78
N PRO A 595 -48.95 -2.97 20.16
CA PRO A 595 -49.88 -2.13 19.39
C PRO A 595 -49.39 -1.75 17.98
N PHE A 596 -48.09 -1.84 17.71
CA PHE A 596 -47.49 -1.57 16.39
C PHE A 596 -47.41 -2.81 15.47
N TYR A 597 -47.81 -4.00 15.93
CA TYR A 597 -47.70 -5.24 15.16
C TYR A 597 -48.44 -5.23 13.81
N PRO A 598 -49.70 -4.73 13.71
CA PRO A 598 -50.41 -4.70 12.42
C PRO A 598 -49.66 -3.89 11.35
N GLY A 599 -49.17 -2.69 11.71
CA GLY A 599 -48.39 -1.83 10.82
C GLY A 599 -47.01 -2.40 10.47
N LEU A 600 -46.40 -3.21 11.35
CA LEU A 600 -45.16 -3.92 11.05
C LEU A 600 -45.38 -5.02 10.00
N VAL A 601 -46.45 -5.79 10.10
CA VAL A 601 -46.81 -6.82 9.10
C VAL A 601 -47.14 -6.17 7.75
N GLU A 602 -47.91 -5.07 7.75
CA GLU A 602 -48.21 -4.31 6.54
C GLU A 602 -46.95 -3.74 5.87
N TYR A 603 -46.04 -3.14 6.66
CA TYR A 603 -44.76 -2.62 6.16
C TYR A 603 -43.86 -3.71 5.55
N ILE A 604 -43.78 -4.90 6.17
CA ILE A 604 -42.96 -6.00 5.67
C ILE A 604 -43.56 -6.66 4.42
N THR A 605 -44.87 -6.51 4.21
CA THR A 605 -45.61 -7.06 3.05
C THR A 605 -45.94 -5.99 1.99
N SER A 606 -45.29 -4.82 2.02
CA SER A 606 -45.59 -3.67 1.14
C SER A 606 -45.10 -3.82 -0.32
N GLY A 607 -45.05 -5.04 -0.85
CA GLY A 607 -44.70 -5.38 -2.24
C GLY A 607 -43.22 -5.31 -2.62
N THR A 608 -42.39 -4.56 -1.88
CA THR A 608 -40.93 -4.52 -2.08
C THR A 608 -40.27 -5.69 -1.34
N PRO A 609 -39.34 -6.44 -1.98
CA PRO A 609 -38.73 -7.61 -1.36
C PRO A 609 -37.81 -7.27 -0.18
N VAL A 610 -37.63 -8.24 0.71
CA VAL A 610 -36.59 -8.27 1.76
C VAL A 610 -35.41 -9.13 1.31
N VAL A 611 -34.23 -8.86 1.87
CA VAL A 611 -33.06 -9.74 1.70
C VAL A 611 -32.77 -10.42 3.03
N ALA A 612 -33.06 -11.71 3.09
CA ALA A 612 -32.75 -12.59 4.21
C ALA A 612 -31.30 -13.08 4.10
N LEU A 613 -30.57 -13.10 5.22
CA LEU A 613 -29.15 -13.43 5.32
C LEU A 613 -28.92 -14.34 6.54
N VAL A 614 -28.02 -15.31 6.38
CA VAL A 614 -27.52 -16.14 7.49
C VAL A 614 -26.01 -15.92 7.61
N TRP A 615 -25.58 -15.42 8.77
CA TRP A 615 -24.19 -15.11 9.07
C TRP A 615 -23.63 -16.09 10.10
N GLU A 616 -22.46 -16.67 9.83
CA GLU A 616 -21.77 -17.64 10.68
C GLU A 616 -20.49 -17.03 11.26
N GLY A 617 -20.24 -17.26 12.55
CA GLY A 617 -19.00 -16.90 13.23
C GLY A 617 -19.19 -16.67 14.73
N LYS A 618 -18.08 -16.48 15.44
CA LYS A 618 -18.10 -16.40 16.90
C LYS A 618 -18.83 -15.15 17.41
N ASP A 619 -19.74 -15.35 18.36
CA ASP A 619 -20.63 -14.34 18.96
C ASP A 619 -21.43 -13.52 17.93
N VAL A 620 -21.70 -14.08 16.74
CA VAL A 620 -22.34 -13.38 15.62
C VAL A 620 -23.73 -12.85 15.98
N ILE A 621 -24.49 -13.52 16.85
CA ILE A 621 -25.80 -13.05 17.30
C ILE A 621 -25.63 -11.78 18.16
N ARG A 622 -24.82 -11.89 19.21
CA ARG A 622 -24.57 -10.80 20.18
C ARG A 622 -23.90 -9.58 19.54
N GLN A 623 -22.85 -9.80 18.74
CA GLN A 623 -22.13 -8.74 18.05
C GLN A 623 -22.93 -8.18 16.87
N GLY A 624 -23.66 -9.02 16.14
CA GLY A 624 -24.56 -8.60 15.06
C GLY A 624 -25.64 -7.64 15.57
N ARG A 625 -26.24 -7.91 16.73
CA ARG A 625 -27.17 -6.97 17.39
C ARG A 625 -26.52 -5.64 17.75
N ARG A 626 -25.29 -5.65 18.26
CA ARG A 626 -24.54 -4.41 18.57
C ARG A 626 -24.21 -3.61 17.30
N MET A 627 -23.81 -4.28 16.22
CA MET A 627 -23.57 -3.65 14.91
C MET A 627 -24.84 -3.09 14.28
N VAL A 628 -25.99 -3.77 14.46
CA VAL A 628 -27.30 -3.31 14.02
C VAL A 628 -27.71 -2.03 14.75
N GLY A 629 -27.49 -1.95 16.06
CA GLY A 629 -27.84 -0.80 16.90
C GLY A 629 -29.25 -0.86 17.47
N ALA A 630 -29.55 0.08 18.38
CA ALA A 630 -30.84 0.18 19.05
C ALA A 630 -32.01 0.36 18.06
N THR A 631 -33.23 0.00 18.46
CA THR A 631 -34.41 0.11 17.58
C THR A 631 -34.74 1.57 17.25
N ASN A 632 -34.41 2.51 18.16
CA ASN A 632 -34.47 3.94 17.92
C ASN A 632 -33.11 4.43 17.34
N PRO A 633 -33.08 5.03 16.13
CA PRO A 633 -31.85 5.55 15.53
C PRO A 633 -31.14 6.59 16.41
N LEU A 634 -31.90 7.43 17.13
CA LEU A 634 -31.36 8.47 18.02
C LEU A 634 -30.66 7.92 19.28
N GLN A 635 -30.93 6.65 19.63
CA GLN A 635 -30.33 5.95 20.77
C GLN A 635 -29.36 4.85 20.31
N SER A 636 -28.97 4.84 19.03
CA SER A 636 -28.08 3.84 18.46
C SER A 636 -26.62 4.30 18.52
N ASP A 637 -25.70 3.39 18.88
CA ASP A 637 -24.26 3.65 18.91
C ASP A 637 -23.78 4.33 17.60
N PRO A 638 -22.95 5.40 17.66
CA PRO A 638 -22.36 6.01 16.48
C PRO A 638 -21.64 4.98 15.59
N GLY A 639 -22.02 4.93 14.31
CA GLY A 639 -21.49 3.95 13.35
C GLY A 639 -22.26 2.62 13.26
N SER A 640 -23.22 2.33 14.15
CA SER A 640 -24.15 1.21 13.98
C SER A 640 -25.01 1.34 12.71
N ILE A 641 -25.56 0.25 12.19
CA ILE A 641 -26.32 0.24 10.91
C ILE A 641 -27.58 1.12 11.03
N ARG A 642 -28.32 1.02 12.14
CA ARG A 642 -29.51 1.88 12.37
C ARG A 642 -29.11 3.32 12.65
N GLY A 643 -28.09 3.59 13.46
CA GLY A 643 -27.59 4.95 13.69
C GLY A 643 -27.00 5.62 12.45
N THR A 644 -26.50 4.85 11.47
CA THR A 644 -25.95 5.39 10.20
C THR A 644 -27.04 5.63 9.15
N TYR A 645 -28.03 4.74 9.03
CA TYR A 645 -28.91 4.71 7.86
C TYR A 645 -30.41 4.89 8.14
N ALA A 646 -30.89 4.58 9.35
CA ALA A 646 -32.32 4.57 9.66
C ALA A 646 -32.81 5.95 10.13
N VAL A 647 -33.95 6.39 9.58
CA VAL A 647 -34.49 7.75 9.79
C VAL A 647 -35.57 7.78 10.88
N SER A 648 -36.33 6.70 11.04
CA SER A 648 -37.42 6.59 12.02
C SER A 648 -37.52 5.20 12.63
N VAL A 649 -38.15 5.10 13.80
CA VAL A 649 -38.35 3.83 14.52
C VAL A 649 -39.22 2.85 13.72
N GLY A 650 -40.29 3.35 13.09
CA GLY A 650 -41.28 2.54 12.36
C GLY A 650 -40.76 1.98 11.03
N ARG A 651 -39.91 2.73 10.32
CA ARG A 651 -39.26 2.28 9.06
C ARG A 651 -37.78 2.03 9.30
N ASN A 652 -37.48 1.07 10.17
CA ASN A 652 -36.12 0.56 10.32
C ASN A 652 -35.71 -0.35 9.14
N ILE A 653 -34.42 -0.38 8.89
CA ILE A 653 -33.78 -0.91 7.66
C ILE A 653 -33.37 -2.37 7.80
N ILE A 654 -33.14 -2.83 9.03
CA ILE A 654 -32.54 -4.13 9.29
C ILE A 654 -33.11 -4.75 10.57
N HIS A 655 -33.30 -6.05 10.51
CA HIS A 655 -33.64 -6.97 11.59
C HIS A 655 -32.47 -7.92 11.83
N ALA A 656 -32.26 -8.35 13.07
CA ALA A 656 -31.32 -9.39 13.44
C ALA A 656 -31.81 -10.09 14.70
N SER A 657 -31.59 -11.40 14.79
CA SER A 657 -31.95 -12.25 15.94
C SER A 657 -31.35 -11.72 17.24
N ASP A 658 -32.11 -11.75 18.33
CA ASP A 658 -31.68 -11.31 19.66
C ASP A 658 -31.15 -12.41 20.58
N SER A 659 -31.51 -13.67 20.31
CA SER A 659 -31.11 -14.86 21.07
C SER A 659 -30.78 -16.03 20.13
N PHE A 660 -30.18 -17.09 20.68
CA PHE A 660 -29.87 -18.32 19.95
C PHE A 660 -31.13 -19.09 19.53
N GLU A 661 -32.16 -19.07 20.38
CA GLU A 661 -33.48 -19.63 20.14
C GLU A 661 -34.20 -18.87 19.02
N SER A 662 -34.20 -17.53 19.07
CA SER A 662 -34.72 -16.67 18.00
C SER A 662 -33.99 -16.98 16.68
N ALA A 663 -32.66 -17.07 16.68
CA ALA A 663 -31.90 -17.38 15.46
C ALA A 663 -32.26 -18.78 14.91
N THR A 664 -32.43 -19.78 15.77
CA THR A 664 -32.83 -21.14 15.36
C THR A 664 -34.22 -21.15 14.70
N LYS A 665 -35.19 -20.44 15.29
CA LYS A 665 -36.55 -20.27 14.75
C LYS A 665 -36.55 -19.51 13.42
N GLU A 666 -35.87 -18.35 13.37
CA GLU A 666 -35.85 -17.47 12.18
C GLU A 666 -35.10 -18.09 11.00
N ILE A 667 -33.94 -18.74 11.21
CA ILE A 667 -33.22 -19.45 10.15
C ILE A 667 -34.08 -20.62 9.64
N GLY A 668 -34.71 -21.39 10.54
CA GLY A 668 -35.58 -22.51 10.17
C GLY A 668 -36.80 -22.11 9.34
N LEU A 669 -37.35 -20.90 9.59
CA LEU A 669 -38.51 -20.35 8.88
C LEU A 669 -38.15 -19.82 7.48
N HIS A 670 -37.06 -19.07 7.34
CA HIS A 670 -36.69 -18.45 6.05
C HIS A 670 -35.84 -19.35 5.13
N PHE A 671 -35.10 -20.28 5.73
CA PHE A 671 -34.19 -21.20 5.06
C PHE A 671 -34.41 -22.66 5.51
N PRO A 672 -35.59 -23.25 5.24
CA PRO A 672 -35.84 -24.66 5.55
C PRO A 672 -34.82 -25.60 4.89
N ASP A 673 -34.33 -25.22 3.71
CA ASP A 673 -33.34 -25.96 2.90
C ASP A 673 -31.92 -25.99 3.51
N LEU A 674 -31.64 -25.17 4.53
CA LEU A 674 -30.37 -25.24 5.28
C LEU A 674 -30.32 -26.41 6.29
N LYS A 675 -31.43 -27.15 6.46
CA LYS A 675 -31.40 -28.46 7.11
C LYS A 675 -30.61 -29.43 6.22
N VAL A 676 -29.56 -30.02 6.79
CA VAL A 676 -28.50 -30.75 6.07
C VAL A 676 -29.03 -31.80 5.09
N GLN A 677 -28.94 -31.53 3.79
CA GLN A 677 -28.99 -32.57 2.76
C GLN A 677 -27.67 -33.36 2.75
N SER A 678 -27.68 -34.59 3.28
CA SER A 678 -26.58 -35.53 3.11
C SER A 678 -26.65 -36.21 1.74
N LYS A 679 -26.00 -35.65 0.72
CA LYS A 679 -25.86 -36.30 -0.59
C LYS A 679 -24.99 -37.57 -0.48
N LYS A 680 -25.62 -38.75 -0.63
CA LYS A 680 -24.93 -40.00 -1.02
C LYS A 680 -24.58 -39.87 -2.52
N ALA A 681 -23.47 -40.46 -2.96
CA ALA A 681 -23.07 -40.42 -4.36
C ALA A 681 -23.84 -41.47 -5.17
N GLU A 682 -24.23 -41.15 -6.40
CA GLU A 682 -24.80 -42.14 -7.33
C GLU A 682 -24.23 -42.04 -8.74
N VAL A 683 -24.19 -43.21 -9.38
CA VAL A 683 -23.76 -43.48 -10.74
C VAL A 683 -24.98 -43.50 -11.66
N ILE A 684 -24.83 -42.98 -12.88
CA ILE A 684 -25.92 -42.88 -13.86
C ILE A 684 -26.39 -44.25 -14.35
N LYS A 685 -27.71 -44.50 -14.31
CA LYS A 685 -28.46 -45.23 -15.35
C LYS A 685 -29.90 -44.70 -15.47
N GLU A 686 -30.40 -44.63 -16.69
CA GLU A 686 -31.77 -44.21 -17.05
C GLU A 686 -32.75 -45.40 -17.00
N THR A 687 -34.03 -45.18 -16.65
CA THR A 687 -35.22 -45.40 -17.53
C THR A 687 -36.57 -45.29 -16.79
N ASP A 688 -37.51 -44.59 -17.45
CA ASP A 688 -38.99 -44.73 -17.50
C ASP A 688 -39.91 -44.93 -16.27
N ASN A 689 -40.74 -43.89 -16.03
CA ASN A 689 -42.20 -43.90 -15.88
C ASN A 689 -42.95 -45.05 -15.15
N LYS A 690 -43.58 -44.75 -14.00
CA LYS A 690 -45.06 -44.60 -13.88
C LYS A 690 -45.55 -44.19 -12.47
N GLU A 691 -46.80 -43.75 -12.41
CA GLU A 691 -47.54 -43.35 -11.20
C GLU A 691 -47.90 -44.55 -10.31
N GLU A 692 -47.95 -44.36 -8.98
CA GLU A 692 -49.12 -44.56 -8.09
C GLU A 692 -48.72 -44.58 -6.59
N THR A 693 -49.66 -44.15 -5.73
CA THR A 693 -49.64 -44.26 -4.25
C THR A 693 -50.44 -45.52 -3.85
N PRO A 694 -50.20 -46.24 -2.71
CA PRO A 694 -50.31 -45.65 -1.36
C PRO A 694 -49.52 -46.29 -0.17
N GLU A 695 -49.57 -45.56 0.96
CA GLU A 695 -49.55 -45.93 2.40
C GLU A 695 -48.89 -47.21 3.01
N VAL A 696 -47.98 -46.93 3.97
CA VAL A 696 -47.78 -47.57 5.31
C VAL A 696 -47.15 -48.97 5.46
N ALA A 697 -45.92 -49.00 6.03
CA ALA A 697 -45.53 -49.82 7.21
C ALA A 697 -44.10 -49.43 7.71
N GLU A 698 -43.91 -49.17 9.02
CA GLU A 698 -42.78 -48.34 9.51
C GLU A 698 -41.69 -49.08 10.36
N ASN A 699 -41.65 -50.41 10.41
CA ASN A 699 -40.88 -51.12 11.45
C ASN A 699 -39.54 -51.79 11.05
N ASP A 700 -39.28 -52.14 9.79
CA ASP A 700 -38.02 -52.83 9.41
C ASP A 700 -36.80 -51.89 9.24
N ILE A 701 -37.03 -50.59 9.01
CA ILE A 701 -35.97 -49.61 8.72
C ILE A 701 -35.01 -49.44 9.92
N LYS A 702 -35.49 -49.63 11.16
CA LYS A 702 -34.66 -49.52 12.38
C LYS A 702 -33.54 -50.55 12.45
N ALA A 703 -33.77 -51.78 11.96
CA ALA A 703 -32.76 -52.83 11.97
C ALA A 703 -31.64 -52.55 10.96
N GLN A 704 -32.00 -52.11 9.75
CA GLN A 704 -31.04 -51.76 8.71
C GLN A 704 -30.25 -50.47 9.04
N LEU A 705 -30.90 -49.46 9.62
CA LEU A 705 -30.21 -48.26 10.10
C LEU A 705 -29.16 -48.55 11.18
N ALA A 706 -29.42 -49.50 12.09
CA ALA A 706 -28.43 -49.89 13.11
C ALA A 706 -27.17 -50.52 12.49
N GLN A 707 -27.34 -51.29 11.41
CA GLN A 707 -26.24 -51.90 10.67
C GLN A 707 -25.45 -50.85 9.86
N GLU A 708 -26.13 -49.98 9.08
CA GLU A 708 -25.46 -48.86 8.38
C GLU A 708 -24.78 -47.85 9.34
N LEU A 709 -25.33 -47.62 10.53
CA LEU A 709 -24.72 -46.76 11.57
C LEU A 709 -23.38 -47.31 12.06
N SER A 710 -23.23 -48.63 12.16
CA SER A 710 -21.96 -49.25 12.53
C SER A 710 -20.90 -49.05 11.44
N GLU A 711 -21.26 -49.21 10.16
CA GLU A 711 -20.34 -49.10 9.02
C GLU A 711 -19.96 -47.66 8.65
N MET A 712 -20.80 -46.66 8.99
CA MET A 712 -20.46 -45.24 8.80
C MET A 712 -19.50 -44.69 9.84
N ASN A 713 -19.51 -45.21 11.07
CA ASN A 713 -18.75 -44.62 12.17
C ASN A 713 -17.22 -44.77 11.99
N ASP A 714 -16.80 -45.82 11.28
CA ASP A 714 -15.38 -46.04 10.90
C ASP A 714 -14.90 -45.11 9.78
N LYS A 715 -15.80 -44.53 8.96
CA LYS A 715 -15.45 -43.76 7.76
C LYS A 715 -15.39 -42.24 7.96
N LYS A 716 -15.65 -41.71 9.16
CA LYS A 716 -15.69 -40.25 9.44
C LYS A 716 -14.69 -39.71 10.48
N LYS A 717 -13.66 -40.48 10.84
CA LYS A 717 -12.47 -39.93 11.51
C LYS A 717 -11.49 -39.30 10.50
N VAL A 718 -11.67 -38.02 10.17
CA VAL A 718 -10.55 -37.18 9.73
C VAL A 718 -10.12 -36.32 10.91
N ASP A 719 -8.94 -36.65 11.44
CA ASP A 719 -8.54 -36.30 12.79
C ASP A 719 -7.95 -34.89 12.90
N ASN A 720 -8.74 -33.93 13.37
CA ASN A 720 -8.29 -32.56 13.62
C ASN A 720 -7.34 -32.42 14.83
N SER A 721 -7.01 -33.51 15.54
CA SER A 721 -5.87 -33.52 16.47
C SER A 721 -4.51 -33.36 15.77
N ALA A 722 -4.44 -33.61 14.45
CA ALA A 722 -3.19 -33.66 13.69
C ALA A 722 -2.44 -32.33 13.54
N LYS A 723 -3.10 -31.17 13.67
CA LYS A 723 -2.44 -29.85 13.50
C LYS A 723 -1.73 -29.40 14.78
N ARG A 724 -0.45 -29.78 14.88
CA ARG A 724 0.45 -29.51 16.03
C ARG A 724 0.87 -28.04 16.20
N PHE A 725 0.82 -27.27 15.11
CA PHE A 725 1.16 -25.85 15.06
C PHE A 725 0.02 -25.04 14.41
N VAL A 726 -0.33 -23.90 15.00
CA VAL A 726 -1.38 -22.99 14.48
C VAL A 726 -0.83 -21.57 14.41
N ASN A 727 -0.83 -20.97 13.22
CA ASN A 727 -0.43 -19.57 13.02
C ASN A 727 -1.63 -18.65 13.27
N HIS A 728 -1.46 -17.65 14.15
CA HIS A 728 -2.47 -16.62 14.41
C HIS A 728 -2.07 -15.31 13.74
N GLN A 729 -2.98 -14.73 12.95
CA GLN A 729 -2.79 -13.40 12.37
C GLN A 729 -2.94 -12.34 13.47
N THR A 730 -1.88 -11.57 13.71
CA THR A 730 -1.83 -10.56 14.78
C THR A 730 -1.98 -9.12 14.29
N ASP A 731 -2.10 -8.91 12.98
CA ASP A 731 -2.07 -7.61 12.28
C ASP A 731 -0.98 -6.67 12.80
N THR A 732 0.18 -7.24 13.15
CA THR A 732 1.32 -6.53 13.73
C THR A 732 2.51 -6.73 12.80
N GLN A 733 3.02 -5.64 12.23
CA GLN A 733 4.12 -5.72 11.27
C GLN A 733 5.34 -6.39 11.92
N CYS A 734 5.99 -7.28 11.15
CA CYS A 734 7.18 -8.02 11.58
C CYS A 734 7.00 -8.85 12.88
N LEU A 735 5.79 -9.40 13.10
CA LEU A 735 5.47 -10.35 14.16
C LEU A 735 4.62 -11.51 13.62
N ILE A 736 5.05 -12.74 13.84
CA ILE A 736 4.28 -13.97 13.57
C ILE A 736 4.04 -14.64 14.92
N TYR A 737 2.81 -15.06 15.21
CA TYR A 737 2.47 -15.80 16.42
C TYR A 737 2.09 -17.23 16.07
N LEU A 738 2.81 -18.20 16.64
CA LEU A 738 2.59 -19.64 16.44
C LEU A 738 2.18 -20.27 17.78
N GLU A 739 0.94 -20.72 17.87
CA GLU A 739 0.45 -21.59 18.94
C GLU A 739 1.02 -23.00 18.72
N VAL A 740 1.60 -23.55 19.77
CA VAL A 740 2.09 -24.93 19.86
C VAL A 740 1.11 -25.71 20.73
N ARG A 741 0.59 -26.84 20.21
CA ARG A 741 -0.35 -27.67 20.97
C ARG A 741 0.36 -28.80 21.72
N LYS A 742 -0.17 -29.16 22.89
CA LYS A 742 0.27 -30.33 23.67
C LYS A 742 0.29 -31.59 22.78
N PRO A 743 1.28 -32.48 22.91
CA PRO A 743 2.27 -32.58 24.00
C PRO A 743 3.50 -31.67 23.86
N PHE A 744 3.58 -30.82 22.84
CA PHE A 744 4.78 -30.05 22.54
C PHE A 744 4.92 -28.79 23.43
N ASP A 745 6.13 -28.55 23.92
CA ASP A 745 6.51 -27.34 24.65
C ASP A 745 7.20 -26.34 23.69
N PRO A 746 6.72 -25.07 23.60
CA PRO A 746 7.36 -24.04 22.79
C PRO A 746 8.80 -23.72 23.21
N ILE A 747 9.18 -23.86 24.49
CA ILE A 747 10.56 -23.60 24.94
C ILE A 747 11.49 -24.71 24.39
N ALA A 748 11.13 -25.97 24.59
CA ALA A 748 11.88 -27.12 24.08
C ALA A 748 12.08 -27.08 22.56
N ILE A 749 11.05 -26.74 21.78
CA ILE A 749 11.15 -26.65 20.31
C ILE A 749 12.13 -25.56 19.87
N VAL A 750 12.05 -24.38 20.47
CA VAL A 750 12.95 -23.26 20.11
C VAL A 750 14.39 -23.60 20.51
N LYS A 751 14.62 -24.20 21.68
CA LYS A 751 15.97 -24.67 22.08
C LYS A 751 16.52 -25.72 21.13
N ALA A 752 15.73 -26.72 20.74
CA ALA A 752 16.15 -27.77 19.81
C ALA A 752 16.57 -27.19 18.44
N TYR A 753 15.77 -26.26 17.89
CA TYR A 753 16.12 -25.58 16.64
C TYR A 753 17.41 -24.74 16.76
N LEU A 754 17.60 -24.00 17.86
CA LEU A 754 18.81 -23.20 18.03
C LEU A 754 20.06 -24.05 18.27
N ASN A 755 19.94 -25.19 18.96
CA ASN A 755 21.04 -26.16 19.05
C ASN A 755 21.40 -26.71 17.66
N GLU A 756 20.42 -27.08 16.83
CA GLU A 756 20.67 -27.52 15.45
C GLU A 756 21.38 -26.42 14.63
N VAL A 757 21.02 -25.15 14.80
CA VAL A 757 21.69 -24.03 14.13
C VAL A 757 23.13 -23.85 14.63
N ILE A 758 23.40 -24.01 15.93
CA ILE A 758 24.75 -23.96 16.51
C ILE A 758 25.61 -25.12 15.98
N GLU A 759 25.09 -26.36 15.98
CA GLU A 759 25.80 -27.54 15.48
C GLU A 759 26.07 -27.46 13.97
N THR A 760 25.03 -27.22 13.17
CA THR A 760 25.13 -27.27 11.70
C THR A 760 25.65 -25.99 11.05
N GLY A 761 25.58 -24.84 11.74
CA GLY A 761 25.90 -23.52 11.19
C GLY A 761 24.92 -23.03 10.10
N LYS A 762 23.76 -23.67 9.92
CA LYS A 762 22.82 -23.39 8.83
C LYS A 762 21.43 -23.05 9.35
N MET A 763 20.91 -21.88 8.99
CA MET A 763 19.52 -21.52 9.31
C MET A 763 18.54 -22.04 8.26
N ARG A 764 17.50 -22.75 8.72
CA ARG A 764 16.33 -23.12 7.91
C ARG A 764 15.30 -21.99 7.72
N THR A 765 15.55 -20.79 8.26
CA THR A 765 14.61 -19.66 8.28
C THR A 765 15.28 -18.42 7.67
N LYS A 766 14.65 -17.76 6.69
CA LYS A 766 15.30 -16.69 5.90
C LYS A 766 15.12 -15.27 6.46
N TYR A 767 14.02 -15.03 7.17
CA TYR A 767 13.60 -13.69 7.60
C TYR A 767 13.38 -13.56 9.11
N ILE A 768 13.65 -14.63 9.89
CA ILE A 768 13.40 -14.64 11.33
C ILE A 768 14.62 -14.11 12.08
N GLN A 769 14.49 -12.91 12.63
CA GLN A 769 15.53 -12.27 13.45
C GLN A 769 15.53 -12.74 14.91
N ARG A 770 14.38 -13.19 15.46
CA ARG A 770 14.29 -13.70 16.83
C ARG A 770 13.13 -14.68 16.98
N LEU A 771 13.36 -15.78 17.70
CA LEU A 771 12.34 -16.75 18.09
C LEU A 771 12.12 -16.65 19.60
N THR A 772 11.08 -15.94 20.05
CA THR A 772 10.85 -15.73 21.49
C THR A 772 9.87 -16.77 22.01
N PRO A 773 10.28 -17.75 22.84
CA PRO A 773 9.39 -18.81 23.30
C PRO A 773 8.51 -18.31 24.45
N ILE A 774 7.19 -18.33 24.25
CA ILE A 774 6.19 -17.95 25.26
C ILE A 774 5.47 -19.21 25.75
N SER A 775 5.45 -19.45 27.08
CA SER A 775 4.82 -20.64 27.64
C SER A 775 3.33 -20.45 27.89
N HIS A 776 2.90 -19.26 28.34
CA HIS A 776 1.49 -18.95 28.62
C HIS A 776 1.14 -17.52 28.22
N LEU A 777 -0.16 -17.29 28.00
CA LEU A 777 -0.75 -16.00 27.61
C LEU A 777 -1.83 -15.55 28.59
N SER A 778 -2.01 -14.23 28.70
CA SER A 778 -3.20 -13.60 29.26
C SER A 778 -3.59 -12.35 28.46
N HIS A 779 -4.73 -11.74 28.82
CA HIS A 779 -5.06 -10.41 28.33
C HIS A 779 -4.14 -9.36 28.98
N ALA A 780 -3.74 -8.35 28.21
CA ALA A 780 -2.87 -7.26 28.66
C ALA A 780 -3.61 -6.23 29.55
N THR A 781 -4.19 -6.72 30.65
CA THR A 781 -4.87 -5.99 31.71
C THR A 781 -4.20 -6.34 33.04
N GLU A 782 -4.00 -5.36 33.91
CA GLU A 782 -3.23 -5.47 35.17
C GLU A 782 -3.53 -6.74 35.98
N ALA A 783 -4.79 -6.95 36.41
CA ALA A 783 -5.18 -8.13 37.18
C ALA A 783 -4.98 -9.49 36.45
N ALA A 784 -5.16 -9.54 35.13
CA ALA A 784 -4.94 -10.78 34.36
C ALA A 784 -3.45 -11.04 34.08
N PHE A 785 -2.63 -9.99 34.08
CA PHE A 785 -1.17 -10.09 33.99
C PHE A 785 -0.57 -10.52 35.32
N GLU A 786 -1.01 -9.93 36.44
CA GLU A 786 -0.65 -10.33 37.80
C GLU A 786 -0.95 -11.82 38.07
N ALA A 787 -2.17 -12.28 37.75
CA ALA A 787 -2.55 -13.69 37.88
C ALA A 787 -1.69 -14.64 37.01
N LEU A 788 -1.28 -14.19 35.81
CA LEU A 788 -0.39 -14.94 34.92
C LEU A 788 1.04 -15.03 35.50
N CYS A 789 1.57 -13.90 35.99
CA CYS A 789 2.87 -13.83 36.63
C CYS A 789 2.94 -14.71 37.88
N GLY A 790 1.96 -14.60 38.78
CA GLY A 790 1.87 -15.47 39.96
C GLY A 790 1.91 -16.97 39.60
N MET A 791 1.14 -17.40 38.60
CA MET A 791 1.11 -18.80 38.16
C MET A 791 2.45 -19.31 37.60
N ILE A 792 3.11 -18.52 36.73
CA ILE A 792 4.33 -18.95 36.02
C ILE A 792 5.57 -18.81 36.90
N CYS A 793 5.70 -17.69 37.63
CA CYS A 793 6.83 -17.45 38.51
C CYS A 793 6.89 -18.50 39.62
N GLN A 794 5.76 -18.82 40.27
CA GLN A 794 5.70 -19.89 41.27
C GLN A 794 6.00 -21.27 40.65
N SER A 795 5.40 -21.60 39.49
CA SER A 795 5.58 -22.95 38.91
C SER A 795 6.98 -23.23 38.34
N HIS A 796 7.75 -22.22 37.94
CA HIS A 796 9.08 -22.38 37.34
C HIS A 796 10.25 -22.00 38.25
N LEU A 797 10.05 -21.16 39.27
CA LEU A 797 11.12 -20.83 40.23
C LEU A 797 11.19 -21.85 41.38
N SER A 798 10.05 -22.32 41.89
CA SER A 798 9.95 -23.32 42.97
C SER A 798 10.13 -24.77 42.51
N LYS A 799 10.16 -25.05 41.20
CA LYS A 799 10.51 -26.40 40.71
C LYS A 799 12.02 -26.58 40.71
N GLY A 800 12.48 -27.37 41.67
CA GLY A 800 13.88 -27.76 41.86
C GLY A 800 14.54 -27.19 43.11
N ASP A 801 13.79 -27.03 44.19
CA ASP A 801 14.32 -26.74 45.53
C ASP A 801 14.96 -28.01 46.14
N GLU A 802 16.12 -28.40 45.62
CA GLU A 802 17.14 -28.99 46.48
C GLU A 802 17.89 -27.82 47.16
N GLU A 803 17.80 -27.77 48.48
CA GLU A 803 18.58 -26.89 49.38
C GLU A 803 18.53 -25.36 49.14
N GLY A 804 17.38 -24.72 49.41
CA GLY A 804 17.30 -23.38 50.07
C GLY A 804 18.04 -22.17 49.47
N LYS A 805 18.67 -22.28 48.29
CA LYS A 805 19.49 -21.24 47.66
C LYS A 805 18.65 -20.43 46.68
N GLY A 806 18.43 -19.16 47.01
CA GLY A 806 17.79 -18.20 46.13
C GLY A 806 18.50 -18.03 44.79
N ARG A 807 17.84 -18.46 43.71
CA ARG A 807 18.32 -18.27 42.33
C ARG A 807 18.30 -16.80 41.93
N LYS A 808 19.28 -16.41 41.11
CA LYS A 808 19.37 -15.09 40.47
C LYS A 808 18.49 -15.03 39.22
N TYR A 809 17.79 -13.92 39.00
CA TYR A 809 16.97 -13.74 37.81
C TYR A 809 17.06 -12.33 37.19
N ARG A 810 16.72 -12.27 35.90
CA ARG A 810 16.66 -11.03 35.09
C ARG A 810 15.35 -10.98 34.31
N ILE A 811 14.77 -9.79 34.16
CA ILE A 811 13.53 -9.56 33.42
C ILE A 811 13.85 -8.96 32.04
N GLU A 812 13.40 -9.62 30.98
CA GLU A 812 13.52 -9.15 29.59
C GLU A 812 12.13 -8.81 29.04
N LEU A 813 11.82 -7.52 28.98
CA LEU A 813 10.53 -6.98 28.54
C LEU A 813 10.57 -6.45 27.11
N GLY A 814 9.84 -7.11 26.21
CA GLY A 814 9.44 -6.63 24.89
C GLY A 814 8.02 -6.05 24.92
N LYS A 815 7.80 -4.92 24.22
CA LYS A 815 6.48 -4.31 24.07
C LYS A 815 6.28 -3.80 22.64
N ARG A 816 5.19 -4.24 21.99
CA ARG A 816 4.83 -3.87 20.60
C ARG A 816 3.38 -3.39 20.54
N SER A 817 3.15 -2.19 20.01
CA SER A 817 1.80 -1.65 19.78
C SER A 817 0.87 -1.69 21.02
N HIS A 818 1.42 -1.47 22.22
CA HIS A 818 0.67 -1.45 23.48
C HIS A 818 1.08 -0.25 24.37
N ASN A 819 0.09 0.49 24.86
CA ASN A 819 0.26 1.74 25.61
C ASN A 819 -0.38 1.75 27.01
N THR A 820 -1.14 0.72 27.39
CA THR A 820 -1.86 0.67 28.67
C THR A 820 -0.93 0.34 29.85
N LEU A 821 -0.28 -0.82 29.81
CA LEU A 821 0.71 -1.25 30.81
C LEU A 821 2.04 -0.50 30.59
N LYS A 822 2.51 0.21 31.63
CA LYS A 822 3.82 0.89 31.61
C LYS A 822 4.93 -0.08 31.97
N ARG A 823 6.15 0.27 31.57
CA ARG A 823 7.34 -0.57 31.78
C ARG A 823 7.58 -0.87 33.26
N ASP A 824 7.46 0.14 34.10
CA ASP A 824 7.82 0.03 35.52
C ASP A 824 6.76 -0.76 36.29
N ASP A 825 5.47 -0.49 36.04
CA ASP A 825 4.32 -1.25 36.54
C ASP A 825 4.45 -2.76 36.21
N ILE A 826 4.86 -3.10 34.98
CA ILE A 826 5.10 -4.50 34.54
C ILE A 826 6.26 -5.13 35.32
N ILE A 827 7.38 -4.41 35.48
CA ILE A 827 8.55 -4.91 36.19
C ILE A 827 8.20 -5.14 37.67
N GLN A 828 7.50 -4.19 38.29
CA GLN A 828 7.06 -4.28 39.68
C GLN A 828 6.12 -5.48 39.88
N THR A 829 5.11 -5.66 39.03
CA THR A 829 4.19 -6.81 39.08
C THR A 829 4.94 -8.16 39.01
N VAL A 830 5.97 -8.25 38.15
CA VAL A 830 6.80 -9.46 38.05
C VAL A 830 7.66 -9.68 39.30
N VAL A 831 8.19 -8.61 39.90
CA VAL A 831 8.97 -8.69 41.15
C VAL A 831 8.09 -9.09 42.33
N ASP A 832 6.91 -8.48 42.47
CA ASP A 832 5.94 -8.77 43.54
C ASP A 832 5.36 -10.19 43.41
N SER A 833 5.33 -10.76 42.20
CA SER A 833 4.96 -12.16 41.95
C SER A 833 6.05 -13.19 42.32
N ILE A 834 7.25 -12.75 42.72
CA ILE A 834 8.40 -13.62 43.01
C ILE A 834 8.76 -13.53 44.50
N ASN A 835 8.48 -14.60 45.24
CA ASN A 835 8.80 -14.70 46.66
C ASN A 835 10.32 -14.79 46.91
N SER A 836 10.77 -14.22 48.04
CA SER A 836 12.13 -14.46 48.57
C SER A 836 12.30 -15.96 48.86
N PRO A 837 13.41 -16.63 48.46
CA PRO A 837 14.79 -16.12 48.52
C PRO A 837 15.41 -15.59 47.21
N HIS A 838 14.69 -15.54 46.09
CA HIS A 838 15.25 -15.15 44.79
C HIS A 838 15.74 -13.69 44.74
N LYS A 839 16.82 -13.41 43.97
CA LYS A 839 17.43 -12.07 43.85
C LYS A 839 17.55 -11.62 42.39
N ILE A 840 17.35 -10.33 42.12
CA ILE A 840 17.58 -9.75 40.80
C ILE A 840 19.09 -9.57 40.58
N ASP A 841 19.62 -10.11 39.47
CA ASP A 841 20.99 -9.88 39.00
C ASP A 841 20.95 -9.56 37.51
N LEU A 842 21.43 -8.38 37.11
CA LEU A 842 21.41 -7.95 35.72
C LEU A 842 22.61 -8.46 34.93
N SER A 843 23.71 -8.84 35.60
CA SER A 843 24.99 -9.17 34.96
C SER A 843 25.19 -10.66 34.79
N ASN A 844 24.81 -11.48 35.78
CA ASN A 844 24.90 -12.94 35.70
C ASN A 844 23.70 -13.64 36.36
N PRO A 845 22.54 -13.72 35.69
CA PRO A 845 21.34 -14.39 36.18
C PRO A 845 21.28 -15.89 35.84
N ASP A 846 20.72 -16.70 36.72
CA ASP A 846 20.48 -18.13 36.48
C ASP A 846 19.25 -18.38 35.59
N ARG A 847 18.31 -17.42 35.56
CA ARG A 847 17.02 -17.50 34.85
C ARG A 847 16.62 -16.14 34.26
N TRP A 848 16.00 -16.18 33.09
CA TRP A 848 15.43 -15.00 32.43
C TRP A 848 13.90 -15.12 32.40
N VAL A 849 13.22 -14.11 32.94
CA VAL A 849 11.77 -13.94 32.83
C VAL A 849 11.52 -13.10 31.58
N ILE A 850 11.07 -13.75 30.52
CA ILE A 850 10.70 -13.10 29.27
C ILE A 850 9.24 -12.64 29.39
N VAL A 851 9.00 -11.37 29.12
CA VAL A 851 7.67 -10.78 28.99
C VAL A 851 7.55 -10.13 27.63
N GLU A 852 6.59 -10.56 26.80
CA GLU A 852 6.28 -9.94 25.50
C GLU A 852 4.82 -9.50 25.49
N ILE A 853 4.59 -8.19 25.36
CA ILE A 853 3.25 -7.61 25.30
C ILE A 853 3.00 -7.07 23.90
N PHE A 854 1.98 -7.60 23.23
CA PHE A 854 1.58 -7.16 21.89
C PHE A 854 0.06 -6.89 21.83
N LYS A 855 -0.31 -5.67 21.42
CA LYS A 855 -1.70 -5.19 21.36
C LYS A 855 -2.49 -5.45 22.66
N GLY A 856 -3.35 -6.47 22.70
CA GLY A 856 -4.20 -6.81 23.86
C GLY A 856 -3.78 -8.10 24.59
N VAL A 857 -2.62 -8.65 24.25
CA VAL A 857 -2.13 -9.94 24.76
C VAL A 857 -0.79 -9.73 25.48
N ALA A 858 -0.64 -10.34 26.65
CA ALA A 858 0.61 -10.42 27.38
C ALA A 858 1.06 -11.89 27.45
N GLY A 859 2.28 -12.16 26.99
CA GLY A 859 2.90 -13.47 27.08
C GLY A 859 4.06 -13.46 28.06
N VAL A 860 4.16 -14.49 28.89
CA VAL A 860 5.21 -14.64 29.91
C VAL A 860 5.85 -16.02 29.79
N SER A 861 7.15 -16.11 30.06
CA SER A 861 7.95 -17.33 29.98
C SER A 861 9.18 -17.24 30.88
N VAL A 862 9.61 -18.36 31.44
CA VAL A 862 10.83 -18.44 32.26
C VAL A 862 11.79 -19.43 31.60
N VAL A 863 12.98 -18.96 31.23
CA VAL A 863 13.97 -19.76 30.49
C VAL A 863 15.34 -19.77 31.18
N SER A 864 16.07 -20.86 31.00
CA SER A 864 17.53 -20.92 31.21
C SER A 864 18.28 -20.67 29.90
N GLU A 865 19.52 -20.19 30.01
CA GLU A 865 20.50 -20.05 28.90
C GLU A 865 20.13 -19.00 27.82
N TYR A 866 19.49 -17.88 28.19
CA TYR A 866 19.08 -16.84 27.21
C TYR A 866 20.26 -16.23 26.43
N ASP A 867 21.40 -16.01 27.10
CA ASP A 867 22.58 -15.37 26.51
C ASP A 867 23.42 -16.34 25.67
N LYS A 868 23.49 -17.64 26.03
CA LYS A 868 24.03 -18.73 25.18
C LYS A 868 23.37 -18.74 23.80
N TYR A 869 22.05 -18.55 23.76
CA TYR A 869 21.28 -18.44 22.51
C TYR A 869 21.34 -17.05 21.85
N ARG A 870 22.26 -16.17 22.27
CA ARG A 870 22.40 -14.76 21.84
C ARG A 870 21.03 -14.05 21.73
N LYS A 871 20.23 -14.14 22.81
CA LYS A 871 18.86 -13.58 22.90
C LYS A 871 17.86 -14.20 21.91
N PHE A 872 17.99 -15.51 21.70
CA PHE A 872 17.23 -16.31 20.76
C PHE A 872 17.24 -15.76 19.31
N ASN A 873 18.40 -15.27 18.86
CA ASN A 873 18.61 -14.73 17.52
C ASN A 873 19.44 -15.71 16.65
N PRO A 874 18.82 -16.42 15.69
CA PRO A 874 19.53 -17.36 14.82
C PRO A 874 20.64 -16.72 13.97
N PHE A 875 20.46 -15.47 13.52
CA PHE A 875 21.45 -14.75 12.72
C PHE A 875 22.71 -14.46 13.54
N SER A 876 22.57 -13.97 14.78
CA SER A 876 23.73 -13.65 15.62
C SER A 876 24.52 -14.88 16.09
N LEU A 877 23.91 -16.07 16.11
CA LEU A 877 24.60 -17.34 16.34
C LEU A 877 25.45 -17.75 15.13
N ILE A 878 24.90 -17.64 13.91
CA ILE A 878 25.65 -17.93 12.68
C ILE A 878 26.79 -16.92 12.47
N GLU A 879 26.56 -15.64 12.78
CA GLU A 879 27.58 -14.61 12.69
C GLU A 879 28.76 -14.88 13.65
N ALA A 880 28.47 -15.34 14.89
CA ALA A 880 29.48 -15.74 15.87
C ALA A 880 30.34 -16.90 15.35
N LYS A 881 29.69 -17.96 14.86
CA LYS A 881 30.34 -19.14 14.31
C LYS A 881 31.20 -18.82 13.08
N ASN A 882 30.70 -18.00 12.17
CA ASN A 882 31.45 -17.54 10.99
C ASN A 882 32.67 -16.66 11.35
N LYS A 883 32.63 -15.98 12.51
CA LYS A 883 33.75 -15.21 13.05
C LYS A 883 34.71 -16.04 13.93
N GLY A 884 34.42 -17.33 14.16
CA GLY A 884 35.20 -18.19 15.05
C GLY A 884 35.07 -17.85 16.54
N GLU A 885 34.03 -17.11 16.95
CA GLU A 885 33.83 -16.65 18.34
C GLU A 885 33.37 -17.76 19.31
N ASP A 886 33.05 -18.96 18.82
CA ASP A 886 32.46 -20.07 19.60
C ASP A 886 33.37 -20.62 20.72
N LYS A 887 34.64 -20.19 20.81
CA LYS A 887 35.61 -20.64 21.82
C LYS A 887 35.52 -19.96 23.20
N ARG A 888 34.44 -19.24 23.53
CA ARG A 888 34.32 -18.52 24.82
C ARG A 888 33.66 -19.31 25.95
N ASP A 889 33.10 -20.49 25.68
CA ASP A 889 32.34 -21.29 26.66
C ASP A 889 33.13 -22.53 27.17
N GLU A 890 34.46 -22.58 26.98
CA GLU A 890 35.37 -23.61 27.55
C GLU A 890 36.26 -23.07 28.71
N LEU A 891 35.78 -22.06 29.45
CA LEU A 891 36.42 -21.51 30.66
C LEU A 891 35.40 -21.29 31.79
#